data_AF-A0A8J4VKV0-F1
#
_entry.id   AF-A0A8J4VKV0-F1
#
_cell.length_a   1.000
_cell.length_b   1.000
_cell.length_c   1.000
_cell.angle_alpha   90.00
_cell.angle_beta   90.00
_cell.angle_gamma   90.00
#
_symmetry.space_group_name_H-M   'P 1'
#
loop_
_entity.id
_entity.type
_entity.pdbx_description
1 polymer ?
#
loop_
_entity_poly.entity_id
_entity_poly.type
_entity_poly.pdbx_seq_one_letter_code
_entity_poly.pdbx_strand_id
1 'polypeptide(L)'
;MNVERTRGKNLTKQNREASHFKSATNTTVSLCAKEAQSLYYLTQNTQTDTILLIKLSNGSIICMRCGEWFIHPKCKTKFEQGLIREATLTFFTPSIISGVPALLGSGNAKADDQGVSSSRMSYSRFLEYLDKDRVKKVDLFENGTIAIVEAVSPELGNRVQRVRVQLPGLSQELLQKFREKNIDFAAHNAQEDSGSLLFNLIGNLAFPLILIGGLFLLSRRSSGGMGGPGGPGFPLAFGQSKAKFQMEPNTGVTFDDVAGVDEAKQDFMEVVEFLKKPERFTAIGARIPKGVLLIGPPGTGKTLLAKAIAGEAGVPFFSISGSEFVEMFVGVGASRVRDLFKKAKENAPCIVFVDEIDAVGRQRGTGIGGGNDEREQTLNQLLTEMDGFEGNTGIIVIAATNRADILDSALLRPGRFDRQVTVDVPDIRGRTEILKVHGSNKKFDTDVSLDVIAMRTPGFSGADLANLLNEAAILAGRRGKTAISSKEIDDSIDRIVAGMEGTVMTDGKSKSLVAYHEVGHAICGTLTPGHDPVQKVTLVPRGQARGLTWFIPTDDPTLISKQQLFARIVGGLGGRAAEEVIFGEPEVTTGAAGDLQQITGLAKQMVVTFGMSNIGPWSLMDSSAQSADIFMRMMARNSMSEKLAEDIDSAIKTLSDNAYQIALSHIRNNREAIDKIVEVLLEKETMSGDEFRAILSEFVEIPVENRVPTSSPSPVTV
;
A
#
# COMPACT_ATOMS: atom_id res chain seq x y z
N MET A 1 -44.15 -64.81 4.27
CA MET A 1 -45.00 -63.60 4.40
C MET A 1 -44.06 -62.50 4.89
N ASN A 2 -43.33 -61.73 4.06
CA ASN A 2 -43.79 -60.81 2.99
C ASN A 2 -45.01 -60.01 3.49
N VAL A 3 -44.93 -58.70 3.72
CA VAL A 3 -44.88 -57.57 2.74
C VAL A 3 -44.37 -56.32 3.50
N GLU A 4 -43.35 -55.53 3.14
CA GLU A 4 -43.04 -54.66 1.97
C GLU A 4 -43.35 -53.15 2.16
N ARG A 5 -42.32 -52.31 1.90
CA ARG A 5 -42.32 -50.95 1.28
C ARG A 5 -43.26 -49.87 1.85
N THR A 6 -42.79 -48.75 2.43
CA THR A 6 -42.18 -47.61 1.73
C THR A 6 -41.78 -46.53 2.76
N ARG A 7 -40.52 -46.10 2.82
CA ARG A 7 -40.10 -44.77 3.32
C ARG A 7 -38.65 -44.51 2.92
N GLY A 8 -38.40 -43.37 2.28
CA GLY A 8 -37.07 -42.73 2.34
C GLY A 8 -36.26 -42.55 1.06
N LYS A 9 -36.83 -42.60 -0.15
CA LYS A 9 -36.24 -41.89 -1.30
C LYS A 9 -36.48 -40.39 -1.10
N ASN A 10 -35.53 -39.66 -0.48
CA ASN A 10 -35.49 -38.18 -0.55
C ASN A 10 -34.12 -37.56 -0.22
N LEU A 11 -33.03 -38.33 -0.20
CA LEU A 11 -31.67 -37.80 0.04
C LEU A 11 -30.79 -37.67 -1.22
N THR A 12 -31.29 -38.05 -2.40
CA THR A 12 -30.52 -38.03 -3.65
C THR A 12 -30.97 -36.98 -4.67
N LYS A 13 -31.95 -36.13 -4.34
CA LYS A 13 -32.34 -34.98 -5.18
C LYS A 13 -31.66 -33.67 -4.77
N GLN A 14 -31.35 -33.47 -3.48
CA GLN A 14 -30.70 -32.24 -2.99
C GLN A 14 -29.23 -32.10 -3.43
N ASN A 15 -28.50 -33.19 -3.62
CA ASN A 15 -27.08 -33.13 -4.03
C ASN A 15 -26.86 -32.95 -5.54
N ARG A 16 -27.90 -33.05 -6.39
CA ARG A 16 -27.80 -32.77 -7.83
C ARG A 16 -28.19 -31.33 -8.21
N GLU A 17 -28.91 -30.62 -7.35
CA GLU A 17 -29.23 -29.19 -7.56
C GLU A 17 -28.12 -28.27 -7.02
N ALA A 18 -27.30 -28.74 -6.07
CA ALA A 18 -26.16 -27.99 -5.52
C ALA A 18 -24.98 -27.84 -6.51
N SER A 19 -24.82 -28.77 -7.46
CA SER A 19 -23.73 -28.70 -8.45
C SER A 19 -24.04 -27.80 -9.65
N HIS A 20 -25.32 -27.53 -9.93
CA HIS A 20 -25.73 -26.63 -11.03
C HIS A 20 -25.73 -25.15 -10.64
N PHE A 21 -25.64 -24.80 -9.35
CA PHE A 21 -25.74 -23.41 -8.89
C PHE A 21 -24.38 -22.70 -8.68
N LYS A 22 -23.26 -23.42 -8.76
CA LYS A 22 -21.92 -22.83 -8.56
C LYS A 22 -21.36 -22.06 -9.76
N SER A 23 -21.96 -22.16 -10.95
CA SER A 23 -21.52 -21.40 -12.13
C SER A 23 -22.24 -20.06 -12.31
N ALA A 24 -23.26 -19.75 -11.50
CA ALA A 24 -24.05 -18.53 -11.64
C ALA A 24 -23.55 -17.35 -10.80
N THR A 25 -22.69 -17.57 -9.81
CA THR A 25 -22.37 -16.58 -8.76
C THR A 25 -21.70 -15.31 -9.28
N ASN A 26 -20.92 -15.34 -10.36
CA ASN A 26 -20.30 -14.12 -10.90
C ASN A 26 -21.26 -13.27 -11.75
N THR A 27 -22.26 -13.89 -12.39
CA THR A 27 -23.27 -13.15 -13.18
C THR A 27 -24.34 -12.53 -12.27
N THR A 28 -24.67 -13.20 -11.15
CA THR A 28 -25.70 -12.72 -10.20
C THR A 28 -25.22 -11.54 -9.34
N VAL A 29 -23.92 -11.40 -9.08
CA VAL A 29 -23.39 -10.26 -8.31
C VAL A 29 -23.49 -8.95 -9.09
N SER A 30 -23.29 -8.99 -10.42
CA SER A 30 -23.52 -7.81 -11.28
C SER A 30 -25.01 -7.47 -11.44
N LEU A 31 -25.92 -8.44 -11.33
CA LEU A 31 -27.36 -8.18 -11.31
C LEU A 31 -27.85 -7.66 -9.95
N CYS A 32 -27.31 -8.17 -8.82
CA CYS A 32 -27.74 -7.77 -7.48
C CYS A 32 -27.51 -6.29 -7.16
N ALA A 33 -26.47 -5.66 -7.73
CA ALA A 33 -26.24 -4.24 -7.55
C ALA A 33 -27.31 -3.35 -8.23
N LYS A 34 -28.04 -3.88 -9.23
CA LYS A 34 -29.12 -3.16 -9.92
C LYS A 34 -30.49 -3.29 -9.23
N GLU A 35 -30.68 -4.22 -8.29
CA GLU A 35 -31.99 -4.54 -7.68
C GLU A 35 -32.05 -4.39 -6.15
N ALA A 36 -31.02 -3.82 -5.51
CA ALA A 36 -31.01 -3.59 -4.07
C ALA A 36 -31.98 -2.47 -3.67
N GLN A 37 -33.02 -2.81 -2.89
CA GLN A 37 -34.03 -1.83 -2.42
C GLN A 37 -33.60 -1.08 -1.15
N SER A 38 -32.88 -1.74 -0.24
CA SER A 38 -32.43 -1.12 1.02
C SER A 38 -31.31 -1.91 1.70
N LEU A 39 -30.41 -1.19 2.39
CA LEU A 39 -29.27 -1.73 3.15
C LEU A 39 -29.52 -1.60 4.65
N TYR A 40 -29.30 -2.68 5.40
CA TYR A 40 -29.52 -2.72 6.84
C TYR A 40 -28.27 -3.21 7.59
N TYR A 41 -28.07 -2.69 8.80
CA TYR A 41 -27.03 -3.16 9.72
C TYR A 41 -27.65 -3.65 11.02
N LEU A 42 -27.08 -4.72 11.57
CA LEU A 42 -27.45 -5.28 12.87
C LEU A 42 -26.29 -5.07 13.84
N THR A 43 -26.50 -4.23 14.85
CA THR A 43 -25.57 -4.03 15.98
C THR A 43 -26.18 -4.66 17.23
N GLN A 44 -25.63 -5.77 17.72
CA GLN A 44 -25.97 -6.27 19.06
C GLN A 44 -25.03 -5.66 20.10
N ASN A 45 -25.61 -5.31 21.26
CA ASN A 45 -24.91 -4.71 22.39
C ASN A 45 -24.05 -5.78 23.08
N THR A 46 -22.84 -5.98 22.58
CA THR A 46 -21.60 -6.46 23.22
C THR A 46 -20.62 -6.84 22.10
N GLN A 47 -19.34 -6.51 22.29
CA GLN A 47 -18.24 -6.41 21.32
C GLN A 47 -18.28 -7.29 20.03
N THR A 48 -17.98 -6.61 18.91
CA THR A 48 -17.43 -7.10 17.63
C THR A 48 -18.20 -8.17 16.86
N ASP A 49 -19.21 -7.74 16.08
CA ASP A 49 -19.54 -8.33 14.77
C ASP A 49 -20.57 -7.47 14.04
N THR A 50 -20.14 -6.73 13.02
CA THR A 50 -21.04 -5.94 12.16
C THR A 50 -21.48 -6.81 10.98
N ILE A 51 -22.77 -7.13 10.92
CA ILE A 51 -23.37 -7.95 9.86
C ILE A 51 -24.15 -7.06 8.90
N LEU A 52 -23.83 -7.14 7.62
CA LEU A 52 -24.46 -6.37 6.54
C LEU A 52 -25.57 -7.21 5.90
N LEU A 53 -26.79 -6.68 5.87
CA LEU A 53 -27.98 -7.36 5.33
C LEU A 53 -28.54 -6.59 4.14
N ILE A 54 -28.71 -7.28 3.02
CA ILE A 54 -29.32 -6.74 1.79
C ILE A 54 -30.65 -7.44 1.55
N LYS A 55 -31.72 -6.65 1.39
CA LYS A 55 -33.04 -7.15 1.00
C LYS A 55 -33.23 -6.98 -0.51
N LEU A 56 -33.48 -8.08 -1.20
CA LEU A 56 -33.77 -8.08 -2.64
C LEU A 56 -35.26 -7.82 -2.90
N SER A 57 -35.57 -7.33 -4.10
CA SER A 57 -36.94 -7.04 -4.60
C SER A 57 -37.91 -8.23 -4.49
N ASN A 58 -37.40 -9.46 -4.54
CA ASN A 58 -38.17 -10.70 -4.38
C ASN A 58 -38.42 -11.12 -2.91
N GLY A 59 -38.01 -10.31 -1.93
CA GLY A 59 -38.21 -10.55 -0.50
C GLY A 59 -37.14 -11.43 0.18
N SER A 60 -36.09 -11.84 -0.54
CA SER A 60 -34.97 -12.61 0.01
C SER A 60 -33.98 -11.69 0.75
N ILE A 61 -33.37 -12.18 1.83
CA ILE A 61 -32.35 -11.44 2.61
C ILE A 61 -31.01 -12.16 2.49
N ILE A 62 -29.98 -11.43 2.04
CA ILE A 62 -28.60 -11.92 1.93
C ILE A 62 -27.77 -11.26 3.03
N CYS A 63 -26.91 -12.06 3.68
CA CYS A 63 -26.12 -11.66 4.84
C CYS A 63 -24.62 -11.80 4.53
N MET A 64 -23.83 -10.78 4.87
CA MET A 64 -22.37 -10.81 4.75
C MET A 64 -21.71 -10.86 6.14
N ARG A 65 -20.85 -11.85 6.37
CA ARG A 65 -20.01 -11.97 7.58
C ARG A 65 -18.60 -12.38 7.17
N CYS A 66 -17.58 -11.63 7.59
CA CYS A 66 -16.17 -11.90 7.30
C CYS A 66 -15.85 -12.17 5.81
N GLY A 67 -16.47 -11.43 4.88
CA GLY A 67 -16.13 -11.47 3.45
C GLY A 67 -16.80 -12.57 2.61
N GLU A 68 -17.62 -13.44 3.21
CA GLU A 68 -18.40 -14.46 2.49
C GLU A 68 -19.92 -14.21 2.58
N TRP A 69 -20.64 -14.47 1.47
CA TRP A 69 -22.08 -14.25 1.35
C TRP A 69 -22.87 -15.54 1.57
N PHE A 70 -23.82 -15.52 2.52
CA PHE A 70 -24.65 -16.69 2.84
C PHE A 70 -26.14 -16.33 2.88
N ILE A 71 -26.99 -17.29 2.49
CA ILE A 71 -28.45 -17.23 2.67
C ILE A 71 -28.78 -18.06 3.91
N HIS A 72 -28.98 -17.40 5.07
CA HIS A 72 -29.21 -18.10 6.34
C HIS A 72 -30.66 -17.94 6.84
N PRO A 73 -31.42 -19.04 7.06
CA PRO A 73 -32.85 -18.96 7.40
C PRO A 73 -33.17 -18.31 8.76
N LYS A 74 -32.23 -18.33 9.72
CA LYS A 74 -32.40 -17.66 11.03
C LYS A 74 -32.37 -16.12 10.98
N CYS A 75 -31.91 -15.49 9.89
CA CYS A 75 -31.95 -14.02 9.76
C CYS A 75 -33.37 -13.50 9.54
N LYS A 76 -34.24 -14.30 8.89
CA LYS A 76 -35.64 -13.95 8.64
C LYS A 76 -36.43 -13.75 9.94
N THR A 77 -36.14 -14.59 10.93
CA THR A 77 -36.82 -14.59 12.24
C THR A 77 -36.44 -13.38 13.12
N LYS A 78 -35.19 -12.90 13.03
CA LYS A 78 -34.77 -11.68 13.77
C LYS A 78 -35.23 -10.37 13.09
N PHE A 79 -35.47 -10.38 11.78
CA PHE A 79 -36.06 -9.24 11.05
C PHE A 79 -37.52 -9.02 11.46
N GLU A 80 -38.31 -10.09 11.60
CA GLU A 80 -39.70 -10.03 12.08
C GLU A 80 -39.82 -9.59 13.55
N GLN A 81 -38.75 -9.72 14.35
CA GLN A 81 -38.69 -9.29 15.76
C GLN A 81 -38.23 -7.83 15.96
N GLY A 82 -38.04 -7.05 14.88
CA GLY A 82 -37.88 -5.59 14.97
C GLY A 82 -36.53 -5.07 15.52
N LEU A 83 -35.49 -5.89 15.55
CA LEU A 83 -34.18 -5.57 16.15
C LEU A 83 -33.17 -4.88 15.19
N ILE A 84 -33.62 -4.33 14.05
CA ILE A 84 -32.75 -3.83 12.97
C ILE A 84 -33.08 -2.37 12.66
N ARG A 85 -32.07 -1.49 12.57
CA ARG A 85 -32.23 -0.05 12.29
C ARG A 85 -31.88 0.26 10.82
N GLU A 86 -32.65 1.14 10.17
CA GLU A 86 -32.34 1.68 8.84
C GLU A 86 -31.26 2.77 8.91
N ALA A 87 -30.32 2.75 7.96
CA ALA A 87 -29.31 3.80 7.80
C ALA A 87 -29.62 4.64 6.56
N THR A 88 -29.81 5.95 6.73
CA THR A 88 -30.04 6.91 5.64
C THR A 88 -28.69 7.49 5.18
N LEU A 89 -28.28 7.18 3.95
CA LEU A 89 -27.09 7.76 3.31
C LEU A 89 -27.34 9.24 2.98
N THR A 90 -26.71 10.15 3.72
CA THR A 90 -26.68 11.59 3.40
C THR A 90 -25.33 11.93 2.77
N PHE A 91 -25.34 12.39 1.52
CA PHE A 91 -24.18 12.92 0.82
C PHE A 91 -23.72 14.23 1.49
N PHE A 92 -22.59 14.18 2.19
CA PHE A 92 -21.93 15.36 2.74
C PHE A 92 -21.14 16.09 1.64
N THR A 93 -21.55 17.32 1.34
CA THR A 93 -20.70 18.32 0.68
C THR A 93 -19.97 19.12 1.76
N PRO A 94 -18.64 19.35 1.67
CA PRO A 94 -17.91 20.04 2.73
C PRO A 94 -17.97 21.55 2.52
N SER A 95 -18.76 22.24 3.34
CA SER A 95 -18.66 23.70 3.50
C SER A 95 -17.81 24.02 4.73
N ILE A 96 -16.72 24.72 4.46
CA ILE A 96 -15.68 25.17 5.40
C ILE A 96 -16.30 26.07 6.48
N ILE A 97 -16.15 25.67 7.75
CA ILE A 97 -16.51 26.48 8.92
C ILE A 97 -15.26 27.28 9.33
N SER A 98 -15.28 28.59 9.10
CA SER A 98 -14.37 29.55 9.74
C SER A 98 -15.04 30.08 11.01
N GLY A 99 -14.45 29.81 12.17
CA GLY A 99 -14.85 30.39 13.45
C GLY A 99 -14.08 31.68 13.75
N VAL A 100 -14.79 32.74 14.15
CA VAL A 100 -14.31 33.87 14.97
C VAL A 100 -15.52 34.39 15.79
N PRO A 101 -15.35 34.73 17.09
CA PRO A 101 -16.46 34.88 18.06
C PRO A 101 -16.98 36.32 18.16
N ALA A 102 -18.26 36.48 18.51
CA ALA A 102 -18.83 37.79 18.85
C ALA A 102 -19.39 37.79 20.29
N LEU A 103 -18.78 38.64 21.11
CA LEU A 103 -19.18 39.06 22.45
C LEU A 103 -20.34 40.07 22.38
N LEU A 104 -21.18 40.05 23.42
CA LEU A 104 -22.04 41.12 23.97
C LEU A 104 -23.41 41.41 23.33
N GLY A 105 -24.45 41.40 24.19
CA GLY A 105 -25.45 42.49 24.20
C GLY A 105 -26.94 42.13 24.27
N SER A 106 -27.38 41.64 25.43
CA SER A 106 -28.73 41.72 26.06
C SER A 106 -29.90 42.46 25.36
N GLY A 107 -31.08 41.85 25.36
CA GLY A 107 -32.37 42.52 25.12
C GLY A 107 -33.58 41.58 25.07
N ASN A 108 -34.22 41.36 26.21
CA ASN A 108 -35.40 40.51 26.44
C ASN A 108 -36.63 40.84 25.58
N ALA A 109 -37.36 39.80 25.16
CA ALA A 109 -38.82 39.77 25.21
C ALA A 109 -39.32 38.32 25.41
N LYS A 110 -39.91 38.07 26.57
CA LYS A 110 -40.53 36.80 26.98
C LYS A 110 -41.93 36.67 26.35
N ALA A 111 -42.24 35.51 25.81
CA ALA A 111 -43.61 35.02 25.69
C ALA A 111 -43.62 33.49 25.91
N ASP A 112 -44.05 33.13 27.12
CA ASP A 112 -44.66 31.89 27.61
C ASP A 112 -44.34 30.56 26.89
N ASP A 113 -43.28 29.89 27.33
CA ASP A 113 -43.01 28.49 27.06
C ASP A 113 -43.77 27.63 28.09
N GLN A 114 -45.02 27.30 27.79
CA GLN A 114 -45.68 26.17 28.46
C GLN A 114 -45.20 24.88 27.79
N GLY A 115 -44.28 24.22 28.49
CA GLY A 115 -43.65 22.97 28.08
C GLY A 115 -44.65 21.91 27.63
N VAL A 116 -44.62 21.62 26.33
CA VAL A 116 -45.05 20.34 25.78
C VAL A 116 -43.80 19.70 25.21
N SER A 117 -43.25 18.72 25.92
CA SER A 117 -42.34 17.73 25.35
C SER A 117 -43.00 17.16 24.10
N SER A 118 -42.59 17.62 22.91
CA SER A 118 -43.14 17.15 21.65
C SER A 118 -42.66 15.73 21.41
N SER A 119 -43.36 14.77 22.03
CA SER A 119 -43.18 13.36 21.75
C SER A 119 -43.42 13.16 20.25
N ARG A 120 -42.49 12.47 19.58
CA ARG A 120 -42.62 12.12 18.17
C ARG A 120 -43.13 10.68 18.09
N MET A 121 -44.16 10.45 17.28
CA MET A 121 -44.71 9.12 17.05
C MET A 121 -44.53 8.73 15.59
N SER A 122 -44.15 7.47 15.35
CA SER A 122 -44.04 6.92 14.01
C SER A 122 -45.41 6.75 13.37
N TYR A 123 -45.48 6.84 12.05
CA TYR A 123 -46.73 6.70 11.30
C TYR A 123 -47.44 5.37 11.57
N SER A 124 -46.70 4.27 11.67
CA SER A 124 -47.27 2.94 11.99
C SER A 124 -47.91 2.90 13.38
N ARG A 125 -47.28 3.52 14.39
CA ARG A 125 -47.82 3.59 15.76
C ARG A 125 -49.05 4.51 15.83
N PHE A 126 -49.08 5.55 15.01
CA PHE A 126 -50.25 6.39 14.83
C PHE A 126 -51.45 5.61 14.28
N LEU A 127 -51.25 4.81 13.23
CA LEU A 127 -52.31 3.95 12.67
C LEU A 127 -52.83 2.95 13.72
N GLU A 128 -51.95 2.36 14.52
CA GLU A 128 -52.36 1.45 15.60
C GLU A 128 -53.21 2.16 16.68
N TYR A 129 -52.86 3.40 17.01
CA TYR A 129 -53.62 4.21 17.99
C TYR A 129 -54.96 4.66 17.41
N LEU A 130 -55.02 4.88 16.10
CA LEU A 130 -56.23 5.18 15.36
C LEU A 130 -57.18 3.98 15.35
N ASP A 131 -56.68 2.78 15.03
CA ASP A 131 -57.49 1.56 14.98
C ASP A 131 -58.03 1.16 16.39
N LYS A 132 -57.30 1.53 17.45
CA LYS A 132 -57.68 1.31 18.87
C LYS A 132 -58.55 2.42 19.48
N ASP A 133 -59.04 3.37 18.69
CA ASP A 133 -59.90 4.49 19.11
C ASP A 133 -59.29 5.38 20.22
N ARG A 134 -57.97 5.61 20.16
CA ARG A 134 -57.23 6.40 21.17
C ARG A 134 -56.86 7.80 20.71
N VAL A 135 -57.18 8.14 19.47
CA VAL A 135 -56.95 9.46 18.88
C VAL A 135 -58.23 10.28 18.99
N LYS A 136 -58.14 11.48 19.59
CA LYS A 136 -59.28 12.38 19.76
C LYS A 136 -59.35 13.45 18.68
N LYS A 137 -58.20 14.02 18.31
CA LYS A 137 -58.11 15.13 17.36
C LYS A 137 -56.83 15.07 16.54
N VAL A 138 -56.91 15.45 15.26
CA VAL A 138 -55.76 15.49 14.34
C VAL A 138 -55.70 16.84 13.61
N ASP A 139 -54.69 17.65 13.92
CA ASP A 139 -54.42 18.91 13.22
C ASP A 139 -53.33 18.69 12.15
N LEU A 140 -53.64 18.97 10.88
CA LEU A 140 -52.77 18.75 9.72
C LEU A 140 -52.10 20.07 9.30
N PHE A 141 -50.77 20.03 9.11
CA PHE A 141 -49.93 21.16 8.71
C PHE A 141 -49.11 20.81 7.47
N GLU A 142 -48.58 21.84 6.79
CA GLU A 142 -47.69 21.71 5.63
C GLU A 142 -48.25 20.75 4.56
N ASN A 143 -49.47 21.05 4.09
CA ASN A 143 -50.19 20.30 3.07
C ASN A 143 -50.33 18.78 3.38
N GLY A 144 -50.45 18.44 4.67
CA GLY A 144 -50.70 17.05 5.10
C GLY A 144 -49.45 16.20 5.27
N THR A 145 -48.25 16.81 5.31
CA THR A 145 -46.98 16.11 5.56
C THR A 145 -46.69 15.97 7.05
N ILE A 146 -47.28 16.83 7.89
CA ILE A 146 -47.14 16.80 9.34
C ILE A 146 -48.53 16.80 9.99
N ALA A 147 -48.74 15.89 10.92
CA ALA A 147 -49.92 15.85 11.77
C ALA A 147 -49.54 16.06 13.24
N ILE A 148 -50.29 16.90 13.94
CA ILE A 148 -50.27 17.00 15.40
C ILE A 148 -51.51 16.27 15.91
N VAL A 149 -51.27 15.19 16.64
CA VAL A 149 -52.30 14.25 17.07
C VAL A 149 -52.49 14.36 18.57
N GLU A 150 -53.73 14.52 19.01
CA GLU A 150 -54.10 14.42 20.42
C GLU A 150 -54.52 12.98 20.73
N ALA A 151 -53.62 12.22 21.37
CA ALA A 151 -53.83 10.81 21.67
C ALA A 151 -53.75 10.52 23.19
N VAL A 152 -54.51 9.52 23.64
CA VAL A 152 -54.47 9.03 25.02
C VAL A 152 -53.51 7.86 25.11
N SER A 153 -52.38 8.05 25.80
CA SER A 153 -51.34 7.02 25.96
C SER A 153 -51.54 6.24 27.27
N PRO A 154 -51.60 4.89 27.24
CA PRO A 154 -51.71 4.07 28.45
C PRO A 154 -50.46 4.14 29.34
N GLU A 155 -49.30 4.33 28.72
CA GLU A 155 -47.98 4.37 29.38
C GLU A 155 -47.81 5.60 30.30
N LEU A 156 -48.67 6.62 30.17
CA LEU A 156 -48.66 7.84 30.97
C LEU A 156 -49.95 8.04 31.78
N GLY A 157 -50.63 6.95 32.14
CA GLY A 157 -51.79 7.00 33.04
C GLY A 157 -53.01 7.71 32.44
N ASN A 158 -53.32 7.43 31.16
CA ASN A 158 -54.49 7.97 30.43
C ASN A 158 -54.56 9.50 30.31
N ARG A 159 -53.42 10.19 30.31
CA ARG A 159 -53.37 11.62 29.99
C ARG A 159 -53.43 11.84 28.48
N VAL A 160 -54.13 12.89 28.05
CA VAL A 160 -54.13 13.34 26.64
C VAL A 160 -52.79 14.00 26.35
N GLN A 161 -52.11 13.55 25.31
CA GLN A 161 -50.84 14.12 24.87
C GLN A 161 -50.95 14.58 23.41
N ARG A 162 -50.37 15.74 23.11
CA ARG A 162 -50.19 16.24 21.74
C ARG A 162 -48.86 15.72 21.20
N VAL A 163 -48.92 14.96 20.12
CA VAL A 163 -47.78 14.20 19.57
C VAL A 163 -47.62 14.54 18.10
N ARG A 164 -46.39 14.79 17.65
CA ARG A 164 -46.12 15.10 16.24
C ARG A 164 -45.84 13.82 15.45
N VAL A 165 -46.51 13.65 14.33
CA VAL A 165 -46.38 12.51 13.40
C VAL A 165 -46.02 13.04 12.02
N GLN A 166 -45.00 12.46 11.40
CA GLN A 166 -44.67 12.73 10.00
C GLN A 166 -45.50 11.79 9.12
N LEU A 167 -46.31 12.34 8.24
CA LEU A 167 -47.13 11.59 7.30
C LEU A 167 -46.38 11.47 5.96
N PRO A 168 -46.44 10.32 5.27
CA PRO A 168 -45.84 10.16 3.93
C PRO A 168 -46.61 10.92 2.84
N GLY A 169 -47.66 11.65 3.20
CA GLY A 169 -48.58 12.37 2.32
C GLY A 169 -50.03 12.14 2.77
N LEU A 170 -50.93 13.04 2.36
CA LEU A 170 -52.35 12.95 2.70
C LEU A 170 -53.06 11.93 1.78
N SER A 171 -53.20 10.67 2.20
CA SER A 171 -53.93 9.67 1.44
C SER A 171 -55.45 9.76 1.68
N GLN A 172 -56.26 9.52 0.64
CA GLN A 172 -57.72 9.53 0.77
C GLN A 172 -58.24 8.44 1.72
N GLU A 173 -57.56 7.30 1.79
CA GLU A 173 -57.87 6.21 2.72
C GLU A 173 -57.78 6.63 4.19
N LEU A 174 -56.81 7.49 4.53
CA LEU A 174 -56.59 7.95 5.88
C LEU A 174 -57.66 8.98 6.31
N LEU A 175 -58.09 9.84 5.38
CA LEU A 175 -59.22 10.74 5.59
C LEU A 175 -60.55 9.96 5.74
N GLN A 176 -60.71 8.86 4.99
CA GLN A 176 -61.89 8.00 5.12
C GLN A 176 -61.92 7.31 6.49
N LYS A 177 -60.79 6.79 6.98
CA LYS A 177 -60.67 6.25 8.33
C LYS A 177 -61.00 7.26 9.44
N PHE A 178 -60.59 8.53 9.28
CA PHE A 178 -60.95 9.59 10.24
C PHE A 178 -62.46 9.83 10.29
N ARG A 179 -63.15 9.77 9.14
CA ARG A 179 -64.61 9.90 9.07
C ARG A 179 -65.33 8.69 9.65
N GLU A 180 -64.87 7.47 9.34
CA GLU A 180 -65.46 6.22 9.88
C GLU A 180 -65.35 6.14 11.41
N LYS A 181 -64.29 6.70 11.98
CA LYS A 181 -64.04 6.74 13.44
C LYS A 181 -64.52 8.03 14.13
N ASN A 182 -65.18 8.94 13.42
CA ASN A 182 -65.66 10.24 13.93
C ASN A 182 -64.59 11.06 14.68
N ILE A 183 -63.41 11.24 14.07
CA ILE A 183 -62.31 12.02 14.65
C ILE A 183 -62.33 13.43 14.08
N ASP A 184 -62.27 14.45 14.95
CA ASP A 184 -62.17 15.85 14.54
C ASP A 184 -60.79 16.13 13.91
N PHE A 185 -60.77 16.56 12.65
CA PHE A 185 -59.54 16.97 11.98
C PHE A 185 -59.65 18.35 11.32
N ALA A 186 -58.58 19.15 11.45
CA ALA A 186 -58.48 20.50 10.87
C ALA A 186 -57.19 20.63 10.06
N ALA A 187 -57.23 21.33 8.92
CA ALA A 187 -56.05 21.60 8.09
C ALA A 187 -55.65 23.09 8.17
N HIS A 188 -54.40 23.35 8.54
CA HIS A 188 -53.83 24.69 8.63
C HIS A 188 -52.81 24.89 7.51
N ASN A 189 -53.11 25.81 6.58
CA ASN A 189 -52.15 26.29 5.60
C ASN A 189 -51.31 27.40 6.22
N ALA A 190 -49.98 27.38 6.01
CA ALA A 190 -49.12 28.48 6.42
C ALA A 190 -49.52 29.73 5.65
N GLN A 191 -50.05 30.73 6.35
CA GLN A 191 -50.44 32.00 5.75
C GLN A 191 -49.17 32.75 5.33
N GLU A 192 -49.00 32.97 4.01
CA GLU A 192 -47.90 33.74 3.44
C GLU A 192 -48.06 35.23 3.80
N ASP A 193 -47.34 35.66 4.84
CA ASP A 193 -47.25 37.08 5.21
C ASP A 193 -46.31 37.80 4.22
N SER A 194 -46.92 38.54 3.30
CA SER A 194 -46.31 39.18 2.13
C SER A 194 -45.30 40.30 2.48
N GLY A 195 -45.10 40.60 3.77
CA GLY A 195 -44.15 41.59 4.27
C GLY A 195 -42.72 41.07 4.49
N SER A 196 -42.49 39.74 4.48
CA SER A 196 -41.17 39.15 4.80
C SER A 196 -40.19 39.06 3.61
N LEU A 197 -40.68 39.27 2.38
CA LEU A 197 -39.85 39.18 1.17
C LEU A 197 -38.90 40.38 1.02
N LEU A 198 -39.34 41.59 1.40
CA LEU A 198 -38.52 42.79 1.27
C LEU A 198 -37.36 42.83 2.27
N PHE A 199 -37.62 42.42 3.52
CA PHE A 199 -36.60 42.35 4.57
C PHE A 199 -35.57 41.22 4.32
N ASN A 200 -35.99 40.07 3.78
CA ASN A 200 -35.05 39.01 3.39
C ASN A 200 -34.19 39.40 2.18
N LEU A 201 -34.72 40.17 1.23
CA LEU A 201 -33.93 40.66 0.09
C LEU A 201 -32.86 41.66 0.53
N ILE A 202 -33.20 42.59 1.43
CA ILE A 202 -32.24 43.57 1.98
C ILE A 202 -31.18 42.87 2.85
N GLY A 203 -31.58 41.90 3.69
CA GLY A 203 -30.65 41.14 4.54
C GLY A 203 -29.64 40.30 3.75
N ASN A 204 -30.08 39.63 2.69
CA ASN A 204 -29.19 38.80 1.86
C ASN A 204 -28.33 39.58 0.86
N LEU A 205 -28.76 40.76 0.39
CA LEU A 205 -27.92 41.62 -0.47
C LEU A 205 -26.98 42.55 0.31
N ALA A 206 -27.29 42.90 1.56
CA ALA A 206 -26.47 43.80 2.35
C ALA A 206 -25.07 43.22 2.61
N PHE A 207 -24.95 41.93 2.92
CA PHE A 207 -23.65 41.30 3.20
C PHE A 207 -22.71 41.25 1.96
N PRO A 208 -23.16 40.82 0.76
CA PRO A 208 -22.36 40.92 -0.47
C PRO A 208 -21.98 42.36 -0.83
N LEU A 209 -22.89 43.32 -0.68
CA LEU A 209 -22.64 44.72 -1.03
C LEU A 209 -21.67 45.40 -0.06
N ILE A 210 -21.75 45.12 1.23
CA ILE A 210 -20.80 45.59 2.24
C ILE A 210 -19.44 44.93 2.05
N LEU A 211 -19.39 43.65 1.67
CA LEU A 211 -18.14 42.94 1.41
C LEU A 211 -17.45 43.47 0.15
N ILE A 212 -18.18 43.70 -0.95
CA ILE A 212 -17.65 44.31 -2.18
C ILE A 212 -17.23 45.76 -1.93
N GLY A 213 -18.04 46.55 -1.22
CA GLY A 213 -17.70 47.92 -0.83
C GLY A 213 -16.49 47.99 0.10
N GLY A 214 -16.38 47.07 1.05
CA GLY A 214 -15.26 46.92 1.97
C GLY A 214 -13.97 46.48 1.26
N LEU A 215 -14.05 45.53 0.32
CA LEU A 215 -12.91 45.12 -0.52
C LEU A 215 -12.45 46.25 -1.44
N PHE A 216 -13.39 47.04 -1.98
CA PHE A 216 -13.08 48.20 -2.81
C PHE A 216 -12.39 49.33 -2.01
N LEU A 217 -12.80 49.53 -0.75
CA LEU A 217 -12.21 50.52 0.15
C LEU A 217 -10.86 50.06 0.72
N LEU A 218 -10.68 48.75 0.96
CA LEU A 218 -9.39 48.13 1.30
C LEU A 218 -8.42 48.12 0.10
N SER A 219 -8.92 47.89 -1.11
CA SER A 219 -8.14 48.01 -2.36
C SER A 219 -7.62 49.45 -2.55
N ARG A 220 -8.42 50.46 -2.20
CA ARG A 220 -7.98 51.87 -2.16
C ARG A 220 -7.03 52.21 -1.02
N ARG A 221 -7.03 51.45 0.09
CA ARG A 221 -6.10 51.65 1.22
C ARG A 221 -4.80 50.85 1.09
N SER A 222 -4.77 49.85 0.20
CA SER A 222 -3.61 49.00 -0.07
C SER A 222 -2.78 49.44 -1.28
N SER A 223 -3.15 50.50 -2.01
CA SER A 223 -2.33 51.01 -3.12
C SER A 223 -1.35 52.10 -2.66
N GLY A 224 -0.41 51.73 -1.81
CA GLY A 224 0.95 52.27 -1.92
C GLY A 224 1.70 51.47 -2.98
N GLY A 225 1.38 51.67 -4.26
CA GLY A 225 2.07 51.01 -5.37
C GLY A 225 1.22 50.72 -6.60
N MET A 226 1.29 51.65 -7.56
CA MET A 226 1.04 51.51 -9.01
C MET A 226 -0.31 50.91 -9.47
N GLY A 227 -1.28 51.79 -9.73
CA GLY A 227 -2.45 51.51 -10.56
C GLY A 227 -2.98 52.79 -11.19
N GLY A 228 -2.62 53.03 -12.47
CA GLY A 228 -3.30 54.02 -13.31
C GLY A 228 -4.75 53.61 -13.61
N PRO A 229 -5.64 54.55 -13.95
CA PRO A 229 -7.07 54.33 -13.96
C PRO A 229 -7.56 53.80 -15.32
N GLY A 230 -8.13 52.59 -15.32
CA GLY A 230 -8.96 52.09 -16.42
C GLY A 230 -8.69 50.63 -16.78
N GLY A 231 -9.57 49.72 -16.35
CA GLY A 231 -9.62 48.35 -16.87
C GLY A 231 -9.96 47.31 -15.80
N PRO A 232 -11.08 46.57 -15.90
CA PRO A 232 -11.35 45.43 -15.04
C PRO A 232 -10.27 44.36 -15.26
N GLY A 233 -9.52 44.05 -14.20
CA GLY A 233 -8.46 43.04 -14.22
C GLY A 233 -9.00 41.67 -14.62
N PHE A 234 -8.58 41.19 -15.79
CA PHE A 234 -8.81 39.84 -16.27
C PHE A 234 -8.19 38.80 -15.31
N PRO A 235 -8.85 37.66 -15.03
CA PRO A 235 -8.29 36.53 -14.28
C PRO A 235 -7.34 35.65 -15.12
N LEU A 236 -6.54 36.24 -16.02
CA LEU A 236 -5.68 35.53 -16.98
C LEU A 236 -4.28 35.15 -16.42
N ALA A 237 -4.00 35.43 -15.15
CA ALA A 237 -2.76 35.05 -14.48
C ALA A 237 -2.79 33.65 -13.81
N PHE A 238 -3.84 32.84 -14.06
CA PHE A 238 -3.96 31.48 -13.50
C PHE A 238 -3.13 30.42 -14.26
N GLY A 239 -2.49 30.79 -15.39
CA GLY A 239 -1.75 29.85 -16.25
C GLY A 239 -0.22 29.87 -16.13
N GLN A 240 0.38 30.90 -15.52
CA GLN A 240 1.84 30.93 -15.30
C GLN A 240 2.15 30.37 -13.93
N SER A 241 2.24 29.05 -13.84
CA SER A 241 2.64 28.42 -12.58
C SER A 241 4.09 28.79 -12.28
N LYS A 242 4.33 29.45 -11.14
CA LYS A 242 5.66 29.56 -10.51
C LYS A 242 6.07 28.19 -9.96
N ALA A 243 6.18 27.17 -10.82
CA ALA A 243 6.91 25.98 -10.46
C ALA A 243 8.35 26.40 -10.14
N LYS A 244 8.83 26.05 -8.94
CA LYS A 244 10.21 26.29 -8.53
C LYS A 244 11.11 25.30 -9.27
N PHE A 245 11.37 25.55 -10.55
CA PHE A 245 12.37 24.80 -11.29
C PHE A 245 13.72 24.99 -10.59
N GLN A 246 14.27 23.90 -10.05
CA GLN A 246 15.59 23.91 -9.45
C GLN A 246 16.60 23.85 -10.60
N MET A 247 17.11 25.02 -10.98
CA MET A 247 18.22 25.15 -11.90
C MET A 247 19.50 25.12 -11.08
N GLU A 248 20.27 24.05 -11.21
CA GLU A 248 21.60 23.95 -10.62
C GLU A 248 22.62 24.25 -11.74
N PRO A 249 23.21 25.47 -11.78
CA PRO A 249 24.21 25.81 -12.79
C PRO A 249 25.52 25.03 -12.62
N ASN A 250 25.77 24.46 -11.44
CA ASN A 250 26.88 23.56 -11.19
C ASN A 250 26.44 22.53 -10.15
N THR A 251 26.38 21.25 -10.52
CA THR A 251 25.90 20.17 -9.64
C THR A 251 26.93 19.83 -8.57
N GLY A 252 28.22 20.10 -8.81
CA GLY A 252 29.32 19.76 -7.89
C GLY A 252 29.56 18.26 -7.71
N VAL A 253 28.87 17.43 -8.50
CA VAL A 253 28.95 15.96 -8.48
C VAL A 253 29.50 15.51 -9.84
N THR A 254 30.48 14.64 -9.82
CA THR A 254 31.15 14.09 -11.02
C THR A 254 31.03 12.58 -11.07
N PHE A 255 31.54 11.93 -12.13
CA PHE A 255 31.54 10.46 -12.19
C PHE A 255 32.39 9.79 -11.11
N ASP A 256 33.31 10.51 -10.47
CA ASP A 256 34.11 10.00 -9.35
C ASP A 256 33.27 9.80 -8.08
N ASP A 257 32.17 10.54 -7.94
CA ASP A 257 31.24 10.45 -6.81
C ASP A 257 30.18 9.35 -6.99
N VAL A 258 30.08 8.78 -8.19
CA VAL A 258 29.21 7.63 -8.49
C VAL A 258 30.07 6.38 -8.49
N ALA A 259 29.65 5.30 -7.85
CA ALA A 259 30.40 4.04 -7.87
C ALA A 259 29.47 2.84 -8.12
N GLY A 260 30.04 1.74 -8.62
CA GLY A 260 29.34 0.47 -8.77
C GLY A 260 28.34 0.38 -9.92
N VAL A 261 28.43 1.28 -10.91
CA VAL A 261 27.58 1.27 -12.12
C VAL A 261 28.43 1.54 -13.37
N ASP A 262 29.49 0.73 -13.55
CA ASP A 262 30.52 1.00 -14.57
C ASP A 262 29.99 0.82 -15.99
N GLU A 263 29.08 -0.14 -16.22
CA GLU A 263 28.44 -0.33 -17.52
C GLU A 263 27.62 0.90 -17.92
N ALA A 264 26.78 1.39 -17.00
CA ALA A 264 25.97 2.58 -17.27
C ALA A 264 26.86 3.81 -17.48
N LYS A 265 27.93 3.98 -16.69
CA LYS A 265 28.89 5.08 -16.89
C LYS A 265 29.49 5.06 -18.29
N GLN A 266 29.83 3.89 -18.82
CA GLN A 266 30.38 3.77 -20.16
C GLN A 266 29.40 4.24 -21.24
N ASP A 267 28.12 3.85 -21.13
CA ASP A 267 27.07 4.34 -22.04
C ASP A 267 26.88 5.86 -21.93
N PHE A 268 27.01 6.42 -20.73
CA PHE A 268 26.88 7.86 -20.50
C PHE A 268 28.10 8.68 -20.91
N MET A 269 29.28 8.07 -21.05
CA MET A 269 30.45 8.77 -21.59
C MET A 269 30.21 9.27 -23.02
N GLU A 270 29.45 8.52 -23.83
CA GLU A 270 29.05 8.96 -25.17
C GLU A 270 28.16 10.22 -25.11
N VAL A 271 27.20 10.23 -24.18
CA VAL A 271 26.27 11.36 -23.95
C VAL A 271 27.03 12.60 -23.49
N VAL A 272 28.01 12.42 -22.60
CA VAL A 272 28.89 13.50 -22.12
C VAL A 272 29.78 14.04 -23.25
N GLU A 273 30.42 13.17 -24.05
CA GLU A 273 31.25 13.61 -25.18
C GLU A 273 30.41 14.39 -26.20
N PHE A 274 29.18 13.95 -26.41
CA PHE A 274 28.23 14.65 -27.25
C PHE A 274 27.93 16.08 -26.74
N LEU A 275 27.66 16.25 -25.45
CA LEU A 275 27.40 17.57 -24.86
C LEU A 275 28.65 18.48 -24.88
N LYS A 276 29.84 17.91 -24.71
CA LYS A 276 31.12 18.66 -24.78
C LYS A 276 31.50 19.06 -26.21
N LYS A 277 31.25 18.21 -27.21
CA LYS A 277 31.71 18.39 -28.60
C LYS A 277 30.61 18.03 -29.63
N PRO A 278 29.48 18.75 -29.67
CA PRO A 278 28.36 18.41 -30.55
C PRO A 278 28.69 18.51 -32.04
N GLU A 279 29.62 19.39 -32.42
CA GLU A 279 30.04 19.61 -33.82
C GLU A 279 30.63 18.33 -34.45
N ARG A 280 31.40 17.56 -33.68
CA ARG A 280 32.06 16.32 -34.13
C ARG A 280 31.04 15.28 -34.59
N PHE A 281 29.95 15.14 -33.84
CA PHE A 281 28.88 14.19 -34.14
C PHE A 281 27.97 14.69 -35.27
N THR A 282 27.69 16.00 -35.28
CA THR A 282 26.89 16.64 -36.34
C THR A 282 27.57 16.53 -37.70
N ALA A 283 28.90 16.69 -37.77
CA ALA A 283 29.67 16.59 -39.01
C ALA A 283 29.61 15.20 -39.67
N ILE A 284 29.42 14.14 -38.86
CA ILE A 284 29.32 12.75 -39.32
C ILE A 284 27.85 12.37 -39.63
N GLY A 285 26.90 13.25 -39.30
CA GLY A 285 25.46 13.00 -39.46
C GLY A 285 24.88 12.08 -38.37
N ALA A 286 25.58 11.91 -37.25
CA ALA A 286 25.06 11.16 -36.10
C ALA A 286 23.89 11.92 -35.45
N ARG A 287 22.79 11.21 -35.20
CA ARG A 287 21.63 11.75 -34.51
C ARG A 287 21.81 11.58 -33.00
N ILE A 288 21.54 12.65 -32.27
CA ILE A 288 21.62 12.65 -30.81
C ILE A 288 20.42 11.91 -30.23
N PRO A 289 20.61 11.05 -29.22
CA PRO A 289 19.50 10.56 -28.44
C PRO A 289 18.80 11.73 -27.75
N LYS A 290 17.51 11.93 -28.03
CA LYS A 290 16.75 13.02 -27.43
C LYS A 290 16.40 12.74 -25.97
N GLY A 291 16.30 11.46 -25.61
CA GLY A 291 15.94 11.07 -24.26
C GLY A 291 16.56 9.76 -23.80
N VAL A 292 16.98 9.73 -22.54
CA VAL A 292 17.47 8.53 -21.87
C VAL A 292 16.57 8.18 -20.70
N LEU A 293 16.14 6.93 -20.62
CA LEU A 293 15.35 6.41 -19.51
C LEU A 293 16.24 5.55 -18.61
N LEU A 294 16.41 5.97 -17.36
CA LEU A 294 17.04 5.23 -16.27
C LEU A 294 16.01 4.33 -15.61
N ILE A 295 16.23 3.02 -15.68
CA ILE A 295 15.34 2.01 -15.11
C ILE A 295 16.07 1.32 -13.97
N GLY A 296 15.48 1.20 -12.80
CA GLY A 296 16.06 0.37 -11.76
C GLY A 296 15.38 0.53 -10.40
N PRO A 297 15.71 -0.31 -9.42
CA PRO A 297 15.15 -0.22 -8.07
C PRO A 297 15.37 1.16 -7.41
N PRO A 298 14.54 1.55 -6.43
CA PRO A 298 14.79 2.78 -5.68
C PRO A 298 16.14 2.69 -4.94
N GLY A 299 16.81 3.84 -4.77
CA GLY A 299 18.06 3.89 -4.01
C GLY A 299 19.34 3.48 -4.78
N THR A 300 19.26 3.13 -6.07
CA THR A 300 20.45 2.79 -6.89
C THR A 300 21.20 4.00 -7.44
N GLY A 301 20.86 5.22 -7.01
CA GLY A 301 21.59 6.43 -7.38
C GLY A 301 21.25 7.01 -8.76
N LYS A 302 20.08 6.69 -9.35
CA LYS A 302 19.63 7.24 -10.66
C LYS A 302 19.71 8.78 -10.73
N THR A 303 19.21 9.47 -9.71
CA THR A 303 19.25 10.94 -9.62
C THR A 303 20.69 11.46 -9.46
N LEU A 304 21.53 10.74 -8.71
CA LEU A 304 22.95 11.08 -8.52
C LEU A 304 23.75 10.91 -9.82
N LEU A 305 23.48 9.83 -10.56
CA LEU A 305 24.05 9.58 -11.89
C LEU A 305 23.67 10.67 -12.88
N ALA A 306 22.40 11.10 -12.92
CA ALA A 306 21.97 12.21 -13.77
C ALA A 306 22.69 13.53 -13.45
N LYS A 307 22.89 13.82 -12.16
CA LYS A 307 23.67 14.99 -11.70
C LYS A 307 25.15 14.88 -12.07
N ALA A 308 25.73 13.68 -12.00
CA ALA A 308 27.11 13.42 -12.38
C ALA A 308 27.34 13.61 -13.89
N ILE A 309 26.39 13.19 -14.74
CA ILE A 309 26.45 13.42 -16.19
C ILE A 309 26.48 14.93 -16.50
N ALA A 310 25.64 15.71 -15.82
CA ALA A 310 25.60 17.17 -15.99
C ALA A 310 26.89 17.84 -15.51
N GLY A 311 27.41 17.42 -14.34
CA GLY A 311 28.65 17.93 -13.78
C GLY A 311 29.87 17.60 -14.64
N GLU A 312 29.94 16.38 -15.16
CA GLU A 312 30.99 15.94 -16.07
C GLU A 312 30.93 16.72 -17.39
N ALA A 313 29.74 16.92 -17.96
CA ALA A 313 29.54 17.69 -19.19
C ALA A 313 29.70 19.22 -19.00
N GLY A 314 29.60 19.71 -17.76
CA GLY A 314 29.67 21.14 -17.44
C GLY A 314 28.46 21.94 -17.95
N VAL A 315 27.28 21.32 -18.02
CA VAL A 315 26.04 21.93 -18.54
C VAL A 315 25.01 22.17 -17.43
N PRO A 316 24.10 23.15 -17.56
CA PRO A 316 23.03 23.37 -16.58
C PRO A 316 22.15 22.14 -16.40
N PHE A 317 21.78 21.85 -15.14
CA PHE A 317 20.91 20.76 -14.76
C PHE A 317 19.55 21.29 -14.28
N PHE A 318 18.48 20.87 -14.94
CA PHE A 318 17.10 21.14 -14.54
C PHE A 318 16.49 19.88 -13.94
N SER A 319 16.13 19.91 -12.66
CA SER A 319 15.48 18.77 -11.99
C SER A 319 14.01 19.07 -11.74
N ILE A 320 13.13 18.12 -12.10
CA ILE A 320 11.71 18.14 -11.76
C ILE A 320 11.25 16.72 -11.38
N SER A 321 10.32 16.63 -10.42
CA SER A 321 9.66 15.35 -10.12
C SER A 321 8.41 15.18 -10.98
N GLY A 322 8.20 13.98 -11.51
CA GLY A 322 7.03 13.62 -12.32
C GLY A 322 5.72 13.82 -11.58
N SER A 323 5.72 13.72 -10.25
CA SER A 323 4.55 14.02 -9.42
C SER A 323 4.18 15.50 -9.40
N GLU A 324 5.10 16.43 -9.69
CA GLU A 324 4.78 17.87 -9.79
C GLU A 324 3.93 18.21 -11.01
N PHE A 325 3.84 17.31 -11.98
CA PHE A 325 3.01 17.48 -13.16
C PHE A 325 1.57 17.03 -12.96
N VAL A 326 1.26 16.30 -11.88
CA VAL A 326 -0.07 15.76 -11.60
C VAL A 326 -0.78 16.68 -10.60
N GLU A 327 -1.77 17.43 -11.07
CA GLU A 327 -2.58 18.33 -10.22
C GLU A 327 -4.09 18.11 -10.37
N MET A 328 -4.86 18.70 -9.45
CA MET A 328 -6.33 18.61 -9.45
C MET A 328 -6.98 19.39 -10.62
N PHE A 329 -6.24 20.34 -11.23
CA PHE A 329 -6.74 21.19 -12.29
C PHE A 329 -6.25 20.72 -13.65
N VAL A 330 -7.20 20.40 -14.54
CA VAL A 330 -6.91 19.99 -15.92
C VAL A 330 -6.12 21.08 -16.64
N GLY A 331 -5.03 20.69 -17.30
CA GLY A 331 -4.20 21.56 -18.13
C GLY A 331 -3.06 22.30 -17.40
N VAL A 332 -3.01 22.27 -16.07
CA VAL A 332 -1.89 22.88 -15.32
C VAL A 332 -0.59 22.10 -15.54
N GLY A 333 -0.64 20.76 -15.49
CA GLY A 333 0.50 19.90 -15.80
C GLY A 333 1.07 20.14 -17.20
N ALA A 334 0.21 20.18 -18.22
CA ALA A 334 0.61 20.49 -19.60
C ALA A 334 1.26 21.88 -19.73
N SER A 335 0.77 22.91 -19.03
CA SER A 335 1.41 24.23 -19.05
C SER A 335 2.82 24.20 -18.43
N ARG A 336 3.00 23.47 -17.32
CA ARG A 336 4.32 23.29 -16.69
C ARG A 336 5.33 22.63 -17.60
N VAL A 337 4.91 21.60 -18.33
CA VAL A 337 5.75 20.94 -19.32
C VAL A 337 6.21 21.96 -20.37
N ARG A 338 5.31 22.77 -20.94
CA ARG A 338 5.70 23.82 -21.91
C ARG A 338 6.70 24.82 -21.32
N ASP A 339 6.46 25.30 -20.11
CA ASP A 339 7.32 26.28 -19.45
C ASP A 339 8.71 25.69 -19.14
N LEU A 340 8.78 24.41 -18.74
CA LEU A 340 10.04 23.68 -18.54
C LEU A 340 10.85 23.62 -19.83
N PHE A 341 10.23 23.16 -20.92
CA PHE A 341 10.91 23.03 -22.21
C PHE A 341 11.27 24.38 -22.81
N LYS A 342 10.49 25.42 -22.58
CA LYS A 342 10.85 26.79 -22.98
C LYS A 342 12.12 27.27 -22.27
N LYS A 343 12.21 27.08 -20.96
CA LYS A 343 13.41 27.45 -20.17
C LYS A 343 14.62 26.61 -20.54
N ALA A 344 14.43 25.33 -20.82
CA ALA A 344 15.50 24.46 -21.32
C ALA A 344 16.03 24.94 -22.67
N LYS A 345 15.15 25.33 -23.60
CA LYS A 345 15.52 25.92 -24.90
C LYS A 345 16.30 27.24 -24.76
N GLU A 346 15.96 28.07 -23.79
CA GLU A 346 16.67 29.33 -23.50
C GLU A 346 18.08 29.10 -22.91
N ASN A 347 18.35 27.93 -22.30
CA ASN A 347 19.61 27.62 -21.61
C ASN A 347 20.37 26.43 -22.25
N ALA A 348 20.10 26.14 -23.53
CA ALA A 348 20.78 25.06 -24.23
C ALA A 348 22.28 25.39 -24.49
N PRO A 349 23.20 24.42 -24.40
CA PRO A 349 22.98 22.99 -24.09
C PRO A 349 22.72 22.75 -22.60
N CYS A 350 21.74 21.89 -22.28
CA CYS A 350 21.37 21.57 -20.89
C CYS A 350 20.78 20.17 -20.76
N ILE A 351 20.72 19.66 -19.52
CA ILE A 351 20.05 18.40 -19.18
C ILE A 351 18.75 18.69 -18.43
N VAL A 352 17.67 18.06 -18.87
CA VAL A 352 16.37 18.07 -18.19
C VAL A 352 16.15 16.71 -17.55
N PHE A 353 16.19 16.65 -16.23
CA PHE A 353 15.95 15.44 -15.44
C PHE A 353 14.52 15.40 -14.91
N VAL A 354 13.80 14.31 -15.22
CA VAL A 354 12.46 14.02 -14.71
C VAL A 354 12.49 12.76 -13.86
N ASP A 355 12.43 12.92 -12.54
CA ASP A 355 12.30 11.78 -11.61
C ASP A 355 10.87 11.24 -11.60
N GLU A 356 10.65 10.00 -11.18
CA GLU A 356 9.30 9.38 -11.07
C GLU A 356 8.41 9.62 -12.31
N ILE A 357 8.96 9.41 -13.52
CA ILE A 357 8.22 9.65 -14.76
C ILE A 357 6.96 8.78 -14.87
N ASP A 358 6.88 7.68 -14.13
CA ASP A 358 5.72 6.81 -14.01
C ASP A 358 4.49 7.48 -13.39
N ALA A 359 4.65 8.61 -12.69
CA ALA A 359 3.52 9.42 -12.22
C ALA A 359 2.67 9.99 -13.37
N VAL A 360 3.31 10.39 -14.48
CA VAL A 360 2.66 10.95 -15.68
C VAL A 360 2.61 9.98 -16.86
N GLY A 361 3.58 9.05 -16.93
CA GLY A 361 3.79 8.16 -18.05
C GLY A 361 3.07 6.82 -17.93
N ARG A 362 2.17 6.64 -16.97
CA ARG A 362 1.49 5.35 -16.73
C ARG A 362 0.56 5.00 -17.89
N GLN A 363 0.63 3.77 -18.37
CA GLN A 363 -0.25 3.23 -19.41
C GLN A 363 -1.71 3.24 -18.92
N ARG A 364 -2.62 3.52 -19.85
CA ARG A 364 -4.07 3.58 -19.62
C ARG A 364 -4.58 2.35 -18.86
N GLY A 365 -5.19 2.55 -17.71
CA GLY A 365 -6.13 1.59 -17.15
C GLY A 365 -7.47 1.71 -17.88
N THR A 366 -8.22 0.62 -18.05
CA THR A 366 -9.57 0.59 -18.65
C THR A 366 -10.65 1.24 -17.76
N GLY A 367 -10.28 2.30 -17.03
CA GLY A 367 -11.11 3.00 -16.06
C GLY A 367 -12.18 3.86 -16.73
N ILE A 368 -13.42 3.37 -16.69
CA ILE A 368 -14.64 4.16 -16.93
C ILE A 368 -14.75 5.17 -15.78
N GLY A 369 -14.14 6.35 -15.92
CA GLY A 369 -14.21 7.43 -14.94
C GLY A 369 -13.14 8.50 -15.20
N GLY A 370 -13.57 9.73 -15.52
CA GLY A 370 -12.77 10.85 -16.06
C GLY A 370 -11.72 11.49 -15.13
N GLY A 371 -10.97 10.68 -14.36
CA GLY A 371 -9.77 11.11 -13.65
C GLY A 371 -8.47 10.97 -14.47
N ASN A 372 -8.54 10.43 -15.69
CA ASN A 372 -7.37 10.16 -16.53
C ASN A 372 -7.00 11.31 -17.46
N ASP A 373 -7.89 12.29 -17.65
CA ASP A 373 -7.77 13.31 -18.70
C ASP A 373 -6.59 14.27 -18.47
N GLU A 374 -6.29 14.60 -17.21
CA GLU A 374 -5.18 15.51 -16.86
C GLU A 374 -3.81 14.86 -17.08
N ARG A 375 -3.65 13.60 -16.67
CA ARG A 375 -2.41 12.84 -16.88
C ARG A 375 -2.17 12.60 -18.36
N GLU A 376 -3.21 12.21 -19.10
CA GLU A 376 -3.11 12.02 -20.55
C GLU A 376 -2.75 13.32 -21.29
N GLN A 377 -3.36 14.44 -20.91
CA GLN A 377 -3.03 15.73 -21.52
C GLN A 377 -1.58 16.13 -21.24
N THR A 378 -1.11 15.93 -20.02
CA THR A 378 0.25 16.27 -19.62
C THR A 378 1.28 15.36 -20.28
N LEU A 379 1.00 14.06 -20.38
CA LEU A 379 1.80 13.10 -21.13
C LEU A 379 1.89 13.46 -22.61
N ASN A 380 0.75 13.72 -23.26
CA ASN A 380 0.74 14.11 -24.67
C ASN A 380 1.49 15.42 -24.92
N GLN A 381 1.44 16.36 -23.97
CA GLN A 381 2.23 17.58 -24.06
C GLN A 381 3.74 17.31 -23.96
N LEU A 382 4.16 16.42 -23.06
CA LEU A 382 5.56 15.99 -22.95
C LEU A 382 6.04 15.35 -24.25
N LEU A 383 5.24 14.45 -24.81
CA LEU A 383 5.51 13.81 -26.11
C LEU A 383 5.63 14.84 -27.24
N THR A 384 4.74 15.84 -27.27
CA THR A 384 4.76 16.90 -28.28
C THR A 384 6.01 17.78 -28.17
N GLU A 385 6.45 18.12 -26.95
CA GLU A 385 7.70 18.88 -26.76
C GLU A 385 8.95 18.08 -27.14
N MET A 386 8.97 16.77 -26.86
CA MET A 386 10.08 15.88 -27.25
C MET A 386 10.15 15.68 -28.78
N ASP A 387 9.00 15.50 -29.43
CA ASP A 387 8.93 15.36 -30.88
C ASP A 387 9.27 16.71 -31.58
N GLY A 388 8.87 17.84 -30.97
CA GLY A 388 9.07 19.19 -31.46
C GLY A 388 10.50 19.72 -31.43
N PHE A 389 11.48 18.94 -30.96
CA PHE A 389 12.90 19.24 -31.16
C PHE A 389 13.30 18.97 -32.61
N GLU A 390 13.27 20.01 -33.44
CA GLU A 390 13.85 19.96 -34.79
C GLU A 390 15.34 20.33 -34.73
N GLY A 391 16.22 19.44 -35.22
CA GLY A 391 17.67 19.64 -35.27
C GLY A 391 18.46 19.23 -34.01
N ASN A 392 19.74 19.59 -33.96
CA ASN A 392 20.64 19.36 -32.81
C ASN A 392 20.57 20.54 -31.82
N THR A 393 19.48 20.65 -31.07
CA THR A 393 19.28 21.73 -30.09
C THR A 393 20.15 21.59 -28.83
N GLY A 394 20.88 20.49 -28.66
CA GLY A 394 21.78 20.27 -27.52
C GLY A 394 21.06 20.05 -26.18
N ILE A 395 19.79 19.66 -26.21
CA ILE A 395 18.97 19.37 -25.02
C ILE A 395 18.78 17.87 -24.91
N ILE A 396 19.07 17.32 -23.72
CA ILE A 396 18.90 15.89 -23.44
C ILE A 396 17.94 15.73 -22.27
N VAL A 397 16.89 14.93 -22.48
CA VAL A 397 15.90 14.61 -21.45
C VAL A 397 16.27 13.29 -20.78
N ILE A 398 16.62 13.30 -19.50
CA ILE A 398 16.87 12.10 -18.71
C ILE A 398 15.66 11.86 -17.82
N ALA A 399 15.05 10.68 -17.88
CA ALA A 399 13.95 10.30 -17.01
C ALA A 399 14.35 9.13 -16.12
N ALA A 400 13.86 9.08 -14.88
CA ALA A 400 14.06 7.94 -14.00
C ALA A 400 12.73 7.28 -13.64
N THR A 401 12.71 5.94 -13.64
CA THR A 401 11.57 5.14 -13.19
C THR A 401 12.04 3.95 -12.36
N ASN A 402 11.23 3.54 -11.39
CA ASN A 402 11.39 2.27 -10.71
C ASN A 402 10.64 1.13 -11.43
N ARG A 403 9.78 1.48 -12.39
CA ARG A 403 8.78 0.59 -12.99
C ARG A 403 8.61 0.88 -14.47
N ALA A 404 9.42 0.24 -15.30
CA ALA A 404 9.29 0.36 -16.76
C ALA A 404 8.05 -0.39 -17.31
N ASP A 405 7.56 -1.39 -16.58
CA ASP A 405 6.42 -2.25 -16.95
C ASP A 405 5.09 -1.50 -17.08
N ILE A 406 4.92 -0.42 -16.32
CA ILE A 406 3.68 0.38 -16.31
C ILE A 406 3.73 1.60 -17.22
N LEU A 407 4.87 1.86 -17.88
CA LEU A 407 5.02 3.04 -18.73
C LEU A 407 4.30 2.86 -20.07
N ASP A 408 3.76 3.96 -20.60
CA ASP A 408 3.17 3.96 -21.93
C ASP A 408 4.25 3.70 -22.98
N SER A 409 4.02 2.69 -23.81
CA SER A 409 4.85 2.34 -24.97
C SER A 409 5.16 3.53 -25.90
N ALA A 410 4.31 4.56 -25.92
CA ALA A 410 4.52 5.79 -26.66
C ALA A 410 5.79 6.53 -26.23
N LEU A 411 6.14 6.50 -24.94
CA LEU A 411 7.36 7.14 -24.41
C LEU A 411 8.63 6.44 -24.90
N LEU A 412 8.58 5.13 -25.10
CA LEU A 412 9.71 4.28 -25.48
C LEU A 412 9.96 4.23 -27.00
N ARG A 413 9.19 4.98 -27.80
CA ARG A 413 9.35 5.00 -29.26
C ARG A 413 10.62 5.77 -29.66
N PRO A 414 11.30 5.37 -30.74
CA PRO A 414 12.45 6.09 -31.26
C PRO A 414 12.15 7.58 -31.50
N GLY A 415 13.05 8.45 -31.05
CA GLY A 415 12.87 9.91 -31.07
C GLY A 415 12.32 10.51 -29.77
N ARG A 416 12.00 9.68 -28.76
CA ARG A 416 11.61 10.09 -27.41
C ARG A 416 12.63 9.57 -26.40
N PHE A 417 12.29 8.55 -25.61
CA PHE A 417 13.25 7.81 -24.80
C PHE A 417 13.79 6.63 -25.62
N ASP A 418 14.71 6.95 -26.53
CA ASP A 418 15.32 6.00 -27.46
C ASP A 418 16.44 5.18 -26.83
N ARG A 419 17.04 5.67 -25.74
CA ARG A 419 18.00 4.92 -24.92
C ARG A 419 17.38 4.53 -23.58
N GLN A 420 17.53 3.27 -23.23
CA GLN A 420 17.15 2.73 -21.93
C GLN A 420 18.40 2.17 -21.28
N VAL A 421 18.70 2.65 -20.08
CA VAL A 421 19.86 2.21 -19.30
C VAL A 421 19.35 1.66 -17.99
N THR A 422 19.64 0.40 -17.74
CA THR A 422 19.26 -0.26 -16.48
C THR A 422 20.34 0.04 -15.44
N VAL A 423 19.89 0.45 -14.25
CA VAL A 423 20.72 0.73 -13.08
C VAL A 423 20.28 -0.20 -11.97
N ASP A 424 20.90 -1.39 -11.97
CA ASP A 424 20.58 -2.46 -11.03
C ASP A 424 21.25 -2.24 -9.66
N VAL A 425 20.94 -3.16 -8.75
CA VAL A 425 21.55 -3.21 -7.41
C VAL A 425 23.03 -3.57 -7.57
N PRO A 426 23.96 -2.88 -6.88
CA PRO A 426 25.39 -3.09 -7.08
C PRO A 426 25.88 -4.49 -6.65
N ASP A 427 26.85 -5.01 -7.41
CA ASP A 427 27.61 -6.23 -7.08
C ASP A 427 28.54 -6.05 -5.88
N ILE A 428 29.18 -7.12 -5.40
CA ILE A 428 30.12 -7.07 -4.26
C ILE A 428 31.21 -6.00 -4.48
N ARG A 429 31.79 -5.95 -5.68
CA ARG A 429 32.79 -4.93 -6.04
C ARG A 429 32.18 -3.53 -6.06
N GLY A 430 31.01 -3.37 -6.68
CA GLY A 430 30.30 -2.09 -6.71
C GLY A 430 29.96 -1.58 -5.31
N ARG A 431 29.48 -2.46 -4.41
CA ARG A 431 29.21 -2.13 -3.00
C ARG A 431 30.47 -1.69 -2.27
N THR A 432 31.59 -2.34 -2.52
CA THR A 432 32.89 -1.96 -1.94
C THR A 432 33.28 -0.54 -2.35
N GLU A 433 33.15 -0.20 -3.63
CA GLU A 433 33.46 1.13 -4.13
C GLU A 433 32.48 2.19 -3.60
N ILE A 434 31.18 1.87 -3.53
CA ILE A 434 30.17 2.75 -2.92
C ILE A 434 30.47 3.01 -1.44
N LEU A 435 30.88 1.97 -0.70
CA LEU A 435 31.29 2.09 0.70
C LEU A 435 32.54 2.96 0.85
N LYS A 436 33.50 2.91 -0.09
CA LYS A 436 34.67 3.80 -0.10
C LYS A 436 34.28 5.27 -0.30
N VAL A 437 33.40 5.54 -1.27
CA VAL A 437 32.91 6.91 -1.54
C VAL A 437 32.21 7.48 -0.30
N HIS A 438 31.26 6.75 0.27
CA HIS A 438 30.52 7.20 1.46
C HIS A 438 31.34 7.10 2.77
N GLY A 439 32.40 6.31 2.78
CA GLY A 439 33.34 6.15 3.89
C GLY A 439 34.41 7.23 3.95
N SER A 440 34.72 7.90 2.84
CA SER A 440 35.79 8.92 2.74
C SER A 440 35.72 10.02 3.81
N ASN A 441 34.51 10.43 4.19
CA ASN A 441 34.25 11.46 5.19
C ASN A 441 34.04 10.93 6.62
N LYS A 442 34.28 9.64 6.87
CA LYS A 442 34.05 8.97 8.15
C LYS A 442 35.34 8.40 8.72
N LYS A 443 35.43 8.32 10.04
CA LYS A 443 36.57 7.74 10.75
C LYS A 443 36.27 6.29 11.09
N PHE A 444 37.02 5.35 10.52
CA PHE A 444 36.96 3.93 10.84
C PHE A 444 38.09 3.53 11.77
N ASP A 445 37.85 2.49 12.56
CA ASP A 445 38.89 1.81 13.32
C ASP A 445 39.70 0.87 12.39
N THR A 446 40.92 0.51 12.80
CA THR A 446 41.90 -0.25 11.99
C THR A 446 41.47 -1.69 11.68
N ASP A 447 40.49 -2.21 12.41
CA ASP A 447 39.94 -3.56 12.27
C ASP A 447 38.83 -3.66 11.21
N VAL A 448 38.36 -2.53 10.66
CA VAL A 448 37.24 -2.49 9.72
C VAL A 448 37.69 -2.70 8.28
N SER A 449 37.25 -3.79 7.66
CA SER A 449 37.38 -4.04 6.22
C SER A 449 36.06 -3.75 5.50
N LEU A 450 36.10 -2.83 4.51
CA LEU A 450 34.94 -2.52 3.67
C LEU A 450 34.53 -3.70 2.76
N ASP A 451 35.49 -4.53 2.35
CA ASP A 451 35.23 -5.72 1.52
C ASP A 451 34.35 -6.74 2.28
N VAL A 452 34.66 -6.94 3.57
CA VAL A 452 33.87 -7.82 4.44
C VAL A 452 32.46 -7.28 4.60
N ILE A 453 32.29 -5.96 4.75
CA ILE A 453 30.96 -5.33 4.85
C ILE A 453 30.18 -5.51 3.55
N ALA A 454 30.82 -5.35 2.39
CA ALA A 454 30.20 -5.55 1.09
C ALA A 454 29.70 -7.00 0.89
N MET A 455 30.45 -8.00 1.36
CA MET A 455 30.02 -9.40 1.34
C MET A 455 28.81 -9.65 2.26
N ARG A 456 28.74 -8.95 3.39
CA ARG A 456 27.68 -9.09 4.39
C ARG A 456 26.41 -8.30 4.09
N THR A 457 26.40 -7.51 3.02
CA THR A 457 25.27 -6.65 2.63
C THR A 457 24.72 -7.02 1.24
N PRO A 458 24.41 -8.31 0.97
CA PRO A 458 23.86 -8.71 -0.33
C PRO A 458 22.51 -8.03 -0.57
N GLY A 459 22.31 -7.51 -1.79
CA GLY A 459 21.07 -6.85 -2.20
C GLY A 459 20.87 -5.44 -1.66
N PHE A 460 21.84 -4.86 -0.94
CA PHE A 460 21.77 -3.47 -0.50
C PHE A 460 21.95 -2.53 -1.70
N SER A 461 21.07 -1.54 -1.82
CA SER A 461 21.25 -0.44 -2.78
C SER A 461 22.30 0.56 -2.32
N GLY A 462 22.75 1.45 -3.20
CA GLY A 462 23.72 2.50 -2.83
C GLY A 462 23.20 3.40 -1.70
N ALA A 463 21.89 3.71 -1.71
CA ALA A 463 21.24 4.45 -0.63
C ALA A 463 21.22 3.67 0.69
N ASP A 464 21.02 2.34 0.65
CA ASP A 464 21.05 1.51 1.85
C ASP A 464 22.45 1.45 2.46
N LEU A 465 23.50 1.39 1.63
CA LEU A 465 24.90 1.44 2.08
C LEU A 465 25.27 2.81 2.68
N ALA A 466 24.81 3.89 2.05
CA ALA A 466 24.99 5.23 2.60
C ALA A 466 24.30 5.37 3.97
N ASN A 467 23.08 4.84 4.09
CA ASN A 467 22.33 4.81 5.34
C ASN A 467 23.01 3.92 6.39
N LEU A 468 23.55 2.76 6.00
CA LEU A 468 24.29 1.86 6.88
C LEU A 468 25.49 2.56 7.53
N LEU A 469 26.33 3.22 6.74
CA LEU A 469 27.48 3.95 7.27
C LEU A 469 27.08 5.17 8.10
N ASN A 470 25.93 5.78 7.80
CA ASN A 470 25.40 6.87 8.60
C ASN A 470 24.89 6.39 9.96
N GLU A 471 24.12 5.31 10.00
CA GLU A 471 23.66 4.68 11.25
C GLU A 471 24.83 4.18 12.10
N ALA A 472 25.86 3.59 11.49
CA ALA A 472 27.04 3.14 12.21
C ALA A 472 27.79 4.32 12.87
N ALA A 473 27.88 5.46 12.17
CA ALA A 473 28.44 6.69 12.71
C ALA A 473 27.61 7.25 13.88
N ILE A 474 26.27 7.25 13.75
CA ILE A 474 25.35 7.69 14.81
C ILE A 474 25.48 6.77 16.04
N LEU A 475 25.56 5.45 15.85
CA LEU A 475 25.76 4.49 16.93
C LEU A 475 27.10 4.69 17.63
N ALA A 476 28.18 4.92 16.88
CA ALA A 476 29.50 5.22 17.43
C ALA A 476 29.46 6.50 18.27
N GLY A 477 28.84 7.56 17.76
CA GLY A 477 28.66 8.82 18.48
C GLY A 477 27.82 8.66 19.76
N ARG A 478 26.73 7.89 19.70
CA ARG A 478 25.88 7.58 20.87
C ARG A 478 26.63 6.79 21.95
N ARG A 479 27.57 5.93 21.54
CA ARG A 479 28.46 5.17 22.44
C ARG A 479 29.68 5.97 22.91
N GLY A 480 29.82 7.23 22.50
CA GLY A 480 30.96 8.08 22.84
C GLY A 480 32.29 7.63 22.20
N LYS A 481 32.23 6.84 21.12
CA LYS A 481 33.43 6.40 20.39
C LYS A 481 33.89 7.48 19.40
N THR A 482 35.20 7.56 19.18
CA THR A 482 35.82 8.52 18.24
C THR A 482 35.91 7.98 16.81
N ALA A 483 35.79 6.67 16.63
CA ALA A 483 35.84 5.96 15.35
C ALA A 483 34.76 4.87 15.31
N ILE A 484 34.36 4.49 14.09
CA ILE A 484 33.38 3.43 13.83
C ILE A 484 34.12 2.08 13.87
N SER A 485 33.74 1.18 14.79
CA SER A 485 34.29 -0.18 14.85
C SER A 485 33.37 -1.19 14.17
N SER A 486 33.87 -2.40 13.91
CA SER A 486 33.06 -3.46 13.27
C SER A 486 31.75 -3.75 14.01
N LYS A 487 31.74 -3.60 15.35
CA LYS A 487 30.53 -3.83 16.15
C LYS A 487 29.39 -2.86 15.83
N GLU A 488 29.69 -1.58 15.63
CA GLU A 488 28.64 -0.61 15.28
C GLU A 488 28.09 -0.87 13.88
N ILE A 489 28.92 -1.31 12.95
CA ILE A 489 28.50 -1.66 11.60
C ILE A 489 27.59 -2.88 11.64
N ASP A 490 27.96 -3.92 12.39
CA ASP A 490 27.17 -5.12 12.59
C ASP A 490 25.79 -4.82 13.19
N ASP A 491 25.76 -4.01 14.25
CA ASP A 491 24.52 -3.56 14.89
C ASP A 491 23.65 -2.72 13.93
N SER A 492 24.27 -1.94 13.04
CA SER A 492 23.57 -1.17 12.00
C SER A 492 23.02 -2.04 10.88
N ILE A 493 23.76 -3.06 10.41
CA ILE A 493 23.25 -4.04 9.43
C ILE A 493 22.02 -4.72 10.02
N ASP A 494 22.14 -5.23 11.24
CA ASP A 494 21.03 -5.90 11.92
C ASP A 494 19.82 -4.98 12.07
N ARG A 495 20.04 -3.69 12.38
CA ARG A 495 18.97 -2.71 12.53
C ARG A 495 18.27 -2.38 11.22
N ILE A 496 19.00 -2.31 10.10
CA ILE A 496 18.43 -2.02 8.79
C ILE A 496 17.62 -3.22 8.28
N VAL A 497 18.12 -4.44 8.45
CA VAL A 497 17.47 -5.64 7.91
C VAL A 497 16.35 -6.15 8.82
N ALA A 498 16.59 -6.26 10.14
CA ALA A 498 15.64 -6.86 11.08
C ALA A 498 14.85 -5.84 11.91
N GLY A 499 15.22 -4.55 11.84
CA GLY A 499 14.56 -3.48 12.59
C GLY A 499 15.18 -3.22 13.97
N MET A 500 14.52 -2.36 14.75
CA MET A 500 15.00 -1.97 16.07
C MET A 500 15.04 -3.17 17.04
N GLU A 501 16.00 -3.13 17.97
CA GLU A 501 16.09 -4.09 19.06
C GLU A 501 14.80 -4.05 19.90
N GLY A 502 14.23 -5.22 20.10
CA GLY A 502 13.05 -5.43 20.93
C GLY A 502 13.41 -5.45 22.42
N THR A 503 12.39 -5.65 23.26
CA THR A 503 12.59 -5.86 24.69
C THR A 503 13.35 -7.17 24.92
N VAL A 504 14.44 -7.11 25.69
CA VAL A 504 15.24 -8.30 26.07
C VAL A 504 14.33 -9.38 26.63
N MET A 505 14.49 -10.61 26.14
CA MET A 505 13.73 -11.76 26.63
C MET A 505 14.18 -12.11 28.04
N THR A 506 13.23 -12.23 28.96
CA THR A 506 13.51 -12.75 30.31
C THR A 506 13.94 -14.21 30.24
N ASP A 507 14.92 -14.59 31.05
CA ASP A 507 15.36 -15.98 31.17
C ASP A 507 14.19 -16.89 31.60
N GLY A 508 14.00 -17.99 30.88
CA GLY A 508 12.90 -18.94 31.12
C GLY A 508 12.60 -19.80 29.90
N LYS A 509 11.49 -20.56 29.97
CA LYS A 509 11.07 -21.52 28.93
C LYS A 509 11.01 -20.89 27.54
N SER A 510 10.55 -19.65 27.43
CA SER A 510 10.45 -18.95 26.14
C SER A 510 11.81 -18.66 25.51
N LYS A 511 12.84 -18.30 26.31
CA LYS A 511 14.19 -18.04 25.81
C LYS A 511 14.86 -19.34 25.35
N SER A 512 14.70 -20.42 26.13
CA SER A 512 15.17 -21.75 25.72
C SER A 512 14.50 -22.23 24.44
N LEU A 513 13.18 -22.06 24.32
CA LEU A 513 12.46 -22.46 23.11
C LEU A 513 12.98 -21.75 21.86
N VAL A 514 13.16 -20.42 21.94
CA VAL A 514 13.75 -19.65 20.84
C VAL A 514 15.19 -20.11 20.56
N ALA A 515 15.98 -20.41 21.59
CA ALA A 515 17.34 -20.91 21.38
C ALA A 515 17.40 -22.22 20.62
N TYR A 516 16.55 -23.19 20.97
CA TYR A 516 16.44 -24.44 20.22
C TYR A 516 15.92 -24.22 18.79
N HIS A 517 15.00 -23.27 18.61
CA HIS A 517 14.47 -22.91 17.30
C HIS A 517 15.57 -22.35 16.38
N GLU A 518 16.32 -21.35 16.84
CA GLU A 518 17.41 -20.72 16.05
C GLU A 518 18.55 -21.71 15.77
N VAL A 519 18.95 -22.51 16.77
CA VAL A 519 19.96 -23.56 16.57
C VAL A 519 19.45 -24.61 15.59
N GLY A 520 18.15 -24.89 15.57
CA GLY A 520 17.53 -25.77 14.57
C GLY A 520 17.76 -25.30 13.13
N HIS A 521 17.59 -24.01 12.85
CA HIS A 521 17.93 -23.44 11.55
C HIS A 521 19.41 -23.56 11.23
N ALA A 522 20.28 -23.21 12.18
CA ALA A 522 21.72 -23.22 11.99
C ALA A 522 22.27 -24.64 11.71
N ILE A 523 21.78 -25.66 12.42
CA ILE A 523 22.18 -27.06 12.26
C ILE A 523 21.70 -27.61 10.92
N CYS A 524 20.41 -27.46 10.61
CA CYS A 524 19.86 -27.95 9.34
C CYS A 524 20.51 -27.25 8.15
N GLY A 525 20.78 -25.94 8.23
CA GLY A 525 21.53 -25.22 7.21
C GLY A 525 22.95 -25.75 7.06
N THR A 526 23.69 -25.92 8.15
CA THR A 526 25.11 -26.34 8.07
C THR A 526 25.28 -27.79 7.62
N LEU A 527 24.37 -28.69 7.99
CA LEU A 527 24.47 -30.12 7.65
C LEU A 527 23.89 -30.46 6.27
N THR A 528 23.02 -29.62 5.70
CA THR A 528 22.42 -29.88 4.38
C THR A 528 23.36 -29.41 3.26
N PRO A 529 23.83 -30.29 2.36
CA PRO A 529 24.80 -29.91 1.34
C PRO A 529 24.26 -28.86 0.36
N GLY A 530 25.03 -27.80 0.11
CA GLY A 530 24.65 -26.71 -0.79
C GLY A 530 23.79 -25.63 -0.12
N HIS A 531 23.70 -25.59 1.21
CA HIS A 531 23.12 -24.45 1.91
C HIS A 531 24.16 -23.34 2.09
N ASP A 532 23.67 -22.10 2.17
CA ASP A 532 24.50 -20.95 2.53
C ASP A 532 25.06 -21.11 3.97
N PRO A 533 26.36 -20.88 4.22
CA PRO A 533 26.95 -21.04 5.53
C PRO A 533 26.37 -20.09 6.58
N VAL A 534 26.23 -20.58 7.83
CA VAL A 534 25.81 -19.77 8.97
C VAL A 534 26.86 -18.70 9.27
N GLN A 535 26.40 -17.46 9.45
CA GLN A 535 27.19 -16.32 9.84
C GLN A 535 27.12 -16.01 11.33
N LYS A 536 25.91 -16.04 11.88
CA LYS A 536 25.62 -15.57 13.23
C LYS A 536 24.27 -16.13 13.66
N VAL A 537 24.19 -16.55 14.92
CA VAL A 537 22.95 -16.95 15.58
C VAL A 537 22.76 -16.03 16.78
N THR A 538 21.57 -15.44 16.95
CA THR A 538 21.28 -14.51 18.05
C THR A 538 19.88 -14.70 18.64
N LEU A 539 19.79 -14.56 19.96
CA LEU A 539 18.55 -14.55 20.74
C LEU A 539 18.05 -13.13 21.05
N VAL A 540 18.73 -12.11 20.52
CA VAL A 540 18.35 -10.72 20.72
C VAL A 540 17.17 -10.43 19.79
N PRO A 541 15.96 -10.13 20.33
CA PRO A 541 14.78 -9.90 19.51
C PRO A 541 14.96 -8.62 18.70
N ARG A 542 14.51 -8.64 17.44
CA ARG A 542 14.55 -7.48 16.54
C ARG A 542 13.28 -7.40 15.71
N GLY A 543 12.68 -6.21 15.66
CA GLY A 543 11.43 -5.98 14.95
C GLY A 543 10.32 -6.93 15.42
N GLN A 544 9.85 -7.80 14.52
CA GLN A 544 8.86 -8.85 14.83
C GLN A 544 9.48 -10.21 15.17
N ALA A 545 10.78 -10.40 14.94
CA ALA A 545 11.50 -11.64 15.19
C ALA A 545 12.00 -11.72 16.64
N ARG A 546 11.87 -12.90 17.25
CA ARG A 546 12.32 -13.14 18.64
C ARG A 546 13.75 -13.68 18.74
N GLY A 547 14.21 -14.36 17.70
CA GLY A 547 15.58 -14.80 17.46
C GLY A 547 15.84 -14.74 15.95
N LEU A 548 17.12 -14.78 15.56
CA LEU A 548 17.53 -14.70 14.16
C LEU A 548 18.78 -15.53 13.89
N THR A 549 18.75 -16.24 12.76
CA THR A 549 19.89 -16.96 12.19
C THR A 549 20.26 -16.35 10.84
N TRP A 550 21.49 -15.86 10.72
CA TRP A 550 22.02 -15.23 9.51
C TRP A 550 22.85 -16.21 8.69
N PHE A 551 22.67 -16.20 7.38
CA PHE A 551 23.45 -16.99 6.42
C PHE A 551 24.17 -16.07 5.42
N ILE A 552 25.38 -16.44 5.00
CA ILE A 552 26.14 -15.69 3.98
C ILE A 552 25.98 -16.38 2.63
N PRO A 553 25.40 -15.72 1.61
CA PRO A 553 25.40 -16.26 0.26
C PRO A 553 26.84 -16.48 -0.23
N THR A 554 27.16 -17.70 -0.65
CA THR A 554 28.54 -18.05 -1.07
C THR A 554 28.76 -17.87 -2.57
N ASP A 555 27.72 -18.13 -3.37
CA ASP A 555 27.73 -18.07 -4.84
C ASP A 555 27.00 -16.83 -5.38
N ASP A 556 27.26 -16.53 -6.65
CA ASP A 556 26.57 -15.49 -7.41
C ASP A 556 25.03 -15.71 -7.35
N PRO A 557 24.24 -14.74 -6.86
CA PRO A 557 22.79 -14.90 -6.67
C PRO A 557 22.02 -15.12 -7.99
N THR A 558 22.66 -14.95 -9.15
CA THR A 558 22.02 -15.08 -10.46
C THR A 558 21.66 -16.51 -10.83
N LEU A 559 22.41 -17.53 -10.39
CA LEU A 559 22.23 -18.92 -10.80
C LEU A 559 22.12 -19.85 -9.58
N ILE A 560 20.90 -20.11 -9.14
CA ILE A 560 20.61 -20.97 -7.97
C ILE A 560 20.20 -22.37 -8.43
N SER A 561 20.89 -23.40 -7.93
CA SER A 561 20.60 -24.79 -8.27
C SER A 561 19.37 -25.34 -7.54
N LYS A 562 18.76 -26.41 -8.08
CA LYS A 562 17.66 -27.13 -7.40
C LYS A 562 18.07 -27.62 -6.01
N GLN A 563 19.32 -28.06 -5.85
CA GLN A 563 19.84 -28.54 -4.57
C GLN A 563 19.97 -27.41 -3.56
N GLN A 564 20.47 -26.23 -3.95
CA GLN A 564 20.54 -25.05 -3.09
C GLN A 564 19.15 -24.59 -2.63
N LEU A 565 18.17 -24.54 -3.53
CA LEU A 565 16.78 -24.20 -3.18
C LEU A 565 16.18 -25.22 -2.21
N PHE A 566 16.41 -26.51 -2.46
CA PHE A 566 15.96 -27.57 -1.56
C PHE A 566 16.64 -27.48 -0.19
N ALA A 567 17.94 -27.17 -0.15
CA ALA A 567 18.67 -26.96 1.09
C ALA A 567 18.06 -25.81 1.89
N ARG A 568 17.75 -24.66 1.27
CA ARG A 568 17.08 -23.52 1.94
C ARG A 568 15.74 -23.89 2.56
N ILE A 569 14.97 -24.77 1.92
CA ILE A 569 13.72 -25.33 2.47
C ILE A 569 14.02 -26.16 3.72
N VAL A 570 15.03 -27.04 3.69
CA VAL A 570 15.43 -27.86 4.85
C VAL A 570 15.91 -26.98 6.00
N GLY A 571 16.75 -25.98 5.73
CA GLY A 571 17.22 -25.01 6.72
C GLY A 571 16.09 -24.21 7.36
N GLY A 572 15.14 -23.72 6.54
CA GLY A 572 13.94 -23.03 7.03
C GLY A 572 13.02 -23.92 7.89
N LEU A 573 12.93 -25.22 7.61
CA LEU A 573 12.14 -26.15 8.43
C LEU A 573 12.84 -26.57 9.73
N GLY A 574 14.12 -26.22 9.89
CA GLY A 574 14.94 -26.60 11.04
C GLY A 574 14.40 -26.13 12.38
N GLY A 575 13.92 -24.89 12.48
CA GLY A 575 13.35 -24.36 13.73
C GLY A 575 12.12 -25.12 14.20
N ARG A 576 11.18 -25.40 13.28
CA ARG A 576 9.99 -26.22 13.54
C ARG A 576 10.35 -27.65 13.95
N ALA A 577 11.31 -28.27 13.25
CA ALA A 577 11.77 -29.62 13.54
C ALA A 577 12.45 -29.71 14.92
N ALA A 578 13.21 -28.68 15.30
CA ALA A 578 13.82 -28.59 16.63
C ALA A 578 12.77 -28.50 17.73
N GLU A 579 11.72 -27.68 17.56
CA GLU A 579 10.64 -27.61 18.54
C GLU A 579 9.95 -28.96 18.75
N GLU A 580 9.61 -29.66 17.65
CA GLU A 580 8.89 -30.94 17.71
C GLU A 580 9.73 -32.05 18.36
N VAL A 581 11.02 -32.17 18.01
CA VAL A 581 11.88 -33.25 18.52
C VAL A 581 12.25 -33.04 20.00
N ILE A 582 12.36 -31.79 20.44
CA ILE A 582 12.90 -31.43 21.75
C ILE A 582 11.79 -31.27 22.78
N PHE A 583 10.71 -30.58 22.43
CA PHE A 583 9.59 -30.29 23.33
C PHE A 583 8.35 -31.16 23.07
N GLY A 584 8.28 -31.83 21.91
CA GLY A 584 7.15 -32.66 21.51
C GLY A 584 6.08 -31.90 20.73
N GLU A 585 5.22 -32.64 20.01
CA GLU A 585 4.13 -32.07 19.19
C GLU A 585 3.21 -31.06 19.91
N PRO A 586 2.84 -31.24 21.21
CA PRO A 586 1.95 -30.28 21.89
C PRO A 586 2.59 -28.92 22.16
N GLU A 587 3.92 -28.84 22.17
CA GLU A 587 4.69 -27.65 22.52
C GLU A 587 5.20 -26.88 21.29
N VAL A 588 4.75 -27.29 20.11
CA VAL A 588 5.11 -26.63 18.87
C VAL A 588 4.39 -25.29 18.75
N THR A 589 5.14 -24.24 18.41
CA THR A 589 4.69 -22.85 18.56
C THR A 589 4.23 -22.21 17.25
N THR A 590 3.65 -21.01 17.40
CA THR A 590 3.34 -20.12 16.28
C THR A 590 4.57 -19.35 15.76
N GLY A 591 5.74 -19.50 16.39
CA GLY A 591 6.98 -18.83 15.99
C GLY A 591 7.41 -19.17 14.57
N ALA A 592 7.24 -20.44 14.18
CA ALA A 592 7.59 -20.94 12.85
C ALA A 592 6.68 -20.46 11.70
N ALA A 593 5.67 -19.62 11.97
CA ALA A 593 4.71 -19.19 10.94
C ALA A 593 5.37 -18.42 9.80
N GLY A 594 6.37 -17.58 10.11
CA GLY A 594 7.15 -16.84 9.11
C GLY A 594 7.95 -17.79 8.21
N ASP A 595 8.64 -18.75 8.80
CA ASP A 595 9.44 -19.74 8.06
C ASP A 595 8.56 -20.56 7.13
N LEU A 596 7.43 -21.07 7.62
CA LEU A 596 6.49 -21.84 6.83
C LEU A 596 5.96 -21.06 5.62
N GLN A 597 5.70 -19.76 5.77
CA GLN A 597 5.29 -18.90 4.65
C GLN A 597 6.41 -18.74 3.61
N GLN A 598 7.64 -18.46 4.06
CA GLN A 598 8.79 -18.33 3.17
C GLN A 598 9.07 -19.63 2.41
N ILE A 599 9.07 -20.76 3.12
CA ILE A 599 9.32 -22.10 2.57
C ILE A 599 8.25 -22.48 1.56
N THR A 600 6.97 -22.24 1.88
CA THR A 600 5.86 -22.50 0.95
C THR A 600 5.98 -21.64 -0.31
N GLY A 601 6.40 -20.38 -0.16
CA GLY A 601 6.66 -19.48 -1.29
C GLY A 601 7.78 -20.01 -2.20
N LEU A 602 8.89 -20.45 -1.61
CA LEU A 602 10.04 -21.00 -2.32
C LEU A 602 9.71 -22.31 -3.03
N ALA A 603 9.03 -23.23 -2.34
CA ALA A 603 8.55 -24.48 -2.90
C ALA A 603 7.60 -24.24 -4.09
N LYS A 604 6.71 -23.25 -3.98
CA LYS A 604 5.82 -22.86 -5.08
C LYS A 604 6.59 -22.30 -6.27
N GLN A 605 7.62 -21.48 -6.06
CA GLN A 605 8.48 -20.98 -7.15
C GLN A 605 9.24 -22.12 -7.85
N MET A 606 9.78 -23.08 -7.08
CA MET A 606 10.42 -24.27 -7.62
C MET A 606 9.48 -25.05 -8.56
N VAL A 607 8.22 -25.23 -8.15
CA VAL A 607 7.24 -26.01 -8.91
C VAL A 607 6.67 -25.23 -10.10
N VAL A 608 6.22 -23.99 -9.89
CA VAL A 608 5.44 -23.21 -10.86
C VAL A 608 6.33 -22.39 -11.80
N THR A 609 7.39 -21.77 -11.27
CA THR A 609 8.21 -20.82 -12.04
C THR A 609 9.40 -21.50 -12.70
N PHE A 610 10.14 -22.30 -11.93
CA PHE A 610 11.40 -22.92 -12.37
C PHE A 610 11.23 -24.31 -12.99
N GLY A 611 10.05 -24.93 -12.89
CA GLY A 611 9.81 -26.27 -13.45
C GLY A 611 10.66 -27.37 -12.79
N MET A 612 11.02 -27.22 -11.51
CA MET A 612 11.92 -28.13 -10.77
C MET A 612 11.18 -29.30 -10.09
N SER A 613 10.02 -29.70 -10.61
CA SER A 613 9.14 -30.72 -10.03
C SER A 613 8.84 -31.86 -11.00
N ASN A 614 8.13 -32.88 -10.51
CA ASN A 614 7.69 -34.01 -11.32
C ASN A 614 6.64 -33.63 -12.39
N ILE A 615 6.11 -32.40 -12.37
CA ILE A 615 5.16 -31.86 -13.35
C ILE A 615 5.85 -31.52 -14.69
N GLY A 616 7.18 -31.36 -14.66
CA GLY A 616 8.02 -31.17 -15.83
C GLY A 616 8.71 -29.79 -15.91
N PRO A 617 9.62 -29.62 -16.87
CA PRO A 617 10.47 -28.43 -17.00
C PRO A 617 9.79 -27.33 -17.83
N TRP A 618 8.61 -26.88 -17.41
CA TRP A 618 7.88 -25.79 -18.08
C TRP A 618 7.35 -24.80 -17.04
N SER A 619 7.31 -23.52 -17.41
CA SER A 619 6.79 -22.48 -16.52
C SER A 619 5.27 -22.49 -16.59
N LEU A 620 4.62 -22.73 -15.46
CA LEU A 620 3.16 -22.72 -15.30
C LEU A 620 2.64 -21.31 -15.01
N MET A 621 3.54 -20.32 -14.90
CA MET A 621 3.18 -18.95 -14.62
C MET A 621 2.83 -18.23 -15.92
N ASP A 622 1.57 -17.79 -16.03
CA ASP A 622 1.18 -16.89 -17.11
C ASP A 622 1.89 -15.53 -16.91
N SER A 623 2.53 -15.00 -17.96
CA SER A 623 3.16 -13.68 -17.94
C SER A 623 2.15 -12.58 -17.55
N SER A 624 0.85 -12.81 -17.81
CA SER A 624 -0.22 -11.91 -17.38
C SER A 624 -0.47 -11.91 -15.86
N ALA A 625 -0.05 -12.95 -15.12
CA ALA A 625 -0.19 -13.04 -13.67
C ALA A 625 0.82 -12.17 -12.88
N GLN A 626 1.88 -11.70 -13.56
CA GLN A 626 2.81 -10.70 -13.06
C GLN A 626 2.38 -9.25 -13.38
N SER A 627 1.30 -9.07 -14.15
CA SER A 627 0.82 -7.74 -14.49
C SER A 627 0.36 -6.98 -13.23
N ALA A 628 0.67 -5.68 -13.20
CA ALA A 628 0.27 -4.77 -12.14
C ALA A 628 -1.25 -4.50 -12.11
N ASP A 629 -1.95 -4.88 -13.17
CA ASP A 629 -3.39 -4.74 -13.30
C ASP A 629 -4.10 -5.89 -12.58
N ILE A 630 -4.82 -5.54 -11.52
CA ILE A 630 -5.59 -6.47 -10.69
C ILE A 630 -6.60 -7.26 -11.56
N PHE A 631 -7.14 -6.64 -12.60
CA PHE A 631 -8.09 -7.28 -13.50
C PHE A 631 -7.44 -8.39 -14.34
N MET A 632 -6.28 -8.09 -14.95
CA MET A 632 -5.52 -9.08 -15.72
C MET A 632 -4.98 -10.20 -14.82
N ARG A 633 -4.51 -9.87 -13.62
CA ARG A 633 -4.07 -10.87 -12.62
C ARG A 633 -5.20 -11.80 -12.18
N MET A 634 -6.43 -11.29 -12.09
CA MET A 634 -7.61 -12.09 -11.75
C MET A 634 -8.04 -13.00 -12.90
N MET A 635 -7.93 -12.55 -14.15
CA MET A 635 -8.21 -13.36 -15.34
C MET A 635 -7.14 -14.44 -15.56
N ALA A 636 -5.87 -14.14 -15.29
CA ALA A 636 -4.75 -15.08 -15.39
C ALA A 636 -4.90 -16.29 -14.47
N ARG A 637 -5.52 -16.11 -13.29
CA ARG A 637 -5.81 -17.21 -12.34
C ARG A 637 -6.75 -18.28 -12.92
N ASN A 638 -7.52 -17.94 -13.97
CA ASN A 638 -8.47 -18.87 -14.60
C ASN A 638 -7.87 -19.64 -15.79
N SER A 639 -6.57 -19.52 -16.06
CA SER A 639 -5.90 -20.21 -17.17
C SER A 639 -5.46 -21.65 -16.86
N MET A 640 -5.41 -22.05 -15.57
CA MET A 640 -4.97 -23.38 -15.14
C MET A 640 -6.12 -24.37 -15.02
N SER A 641 -5.89 -25.62 -15.43
CA SER A 641 -6.86 -26.70 -15.17
C SER A 641 -6.88 -27.08 -13.69
N GLU A 642 -8.03 -27.50 -13.16
CA GLU A 642 -8.18 -27.91 -11.76
C GLU A 642 -7.27 -29.09 -11.41
N LYS A 643 -7.14 -30.05 -12.32
CA LYS A 643 -6.21 -31.19 -12.16
C LYS A 643 -4.76 -30.72 -12.03
N LEU A 644 -4.33 -29.77 -12.86
CA LEU A 644 -2.97 -29.24 -12.79
C LEU A 644 -2.73 -28.49 -11.46
N ALA A 645 -3.75 -27.77 -10.96
CA ALA A 645 -3.66 -27.13 -9.65
C ALA A 645 -3.51 -28.16 -8.50
N GLU A 646 -4.27 -29.25 -8.55
CA GLU A 646 -4.12 -30.37 -7.61
C GLU A 646 -2.73 -31.01 -7.68
N ASP A 647 -2.21 -31.22 -8.90
CA ASP A 647 -0.86 -31.76 -9.12
C ASP A 647 0.22 -30.82 -8.56
N ILE A 648 0.06 -29.49 -8.71
CA ILE A 648 0.96 -28.47 -8.12
C ILE A 648 0.94 -28.56 -6.59
N ASP A 649 -0.25 -28.56 -5.98
CA ASP A 649 -0.38 -28.60 -4.52
C ASP A 649 0.21 -29.89 -3.93
N SER A 650 -0.01 -31.03 -4.62
CA SER A 650 0.58 -32.32 -4.26
C SER A 650 2.12 -32.32 -4.38
N ALA A 651 2.66 -31.71 -5.43
CA ALA A 651 4.11 -31.58 -5.61
C ALA A 651 4.75 -30.70 -4.55
N ILE A 652 4.12 -29.56 -4.20
CA ILE A 652 4.58 -28.67 -3.13
C ILE A 652 4.57 -29.41 -1.79
N LYS A 653 3.48 -30.12 -1.48
CA LYS A 653 3.38 -30.90 -0.25
C LYS A 653 4.46 -31.97 -0.17
N THR A 654 4.65 -32.75 -1.23
CA THR A 654 5.66 -33.82 -1.27
C THR A 654 7.07 -33.27 -1.08
N LEU A 655 7.38 -32.12 -1.70
CA LEU A 655 8.66 -31.44 -1.56
C LEU A 655 8.89 -31.00 -0.09
N SER A 656 7.91 -30.34 0.51
CA SER A 656 7.97 -29.88 1.90
C SER A 656 8.06 -31.02 2.90
N ASP A 657 7.27 -32.10 2.71
CA ASP A 657 7.29 -33.28 3.58
C ASP A 657 8.66 -33.96 3.55
N ASN A 658 9.25 -34.13 2.36
CA ASN A 658 10.60 -34.70 2.23
C ASN A 658 11.66 -33.84 2.92
N ALA A 659 11.60 -32.52 2.74
CA ALA A 659 12.51 -31.61 3.42
C ALA A 659 12.32 -31.64 4.94
N TYR A 660 11.09 -31.75 5.43
CA TYR A 660 10.78 -31.85 6.86
C TYR A 660 11.35 -33.14 7.48
N GLN A 661 11.24 -34.27 6.79
CA GLN A 661 11.82 -35.53 7.27
C GLN A 661 13.35 -35.46 7.38
N ILE A 662 14.00 -34.79 6.42
CA ILE A 662 15.46 -34.56 6.48
C ILE A 662 15.81 -33.67 7.68
N ALA A 663 15.08 -32.56 7.88
CA ALA A 663 15.27 -31.69 9.04
C ALA A 663 15.10 -32.46 10.36
N LEU A 664 14.03 -33.24 10.52
CA LEU A 664 13.81 -34.10 11.69
C LEU A 664 14.97 -35.09 11.90
N SER A 665 15.51 -35.68 10.83
CA SER A 665 16.64 -36.59 10.94
C SER A 665 17.92 -35.89 11.40
N HIS A 666 18.20 -34.68 10.90
CA HIS A 666 19.34 -33.88 11.32
C HIS A 666 19.24 -33.49 12.80
N ILE A 667 18.05 -33.08 13.27
CA ILE A 667 17.86 -32.73 14.67
C ILE A 667 17.98 -33.97 15.59
N ARG A 668 17.36 -35.10 15.21
CA ARG A 668 17.37 -36.34 16.02
C ARG A 668 18.78 -36.93 16.17
N ASN A 669 19.55 -36.95 15.09
CA ASN A 669 20.88 -37.57 15.08
C ASN A 669 21.94 -36.72 15.81
N ASN A 670 21.71 -35.42 15.98
CA ASN A 670 22.71 -34.47 16.48
C ASN A 670 22.28 -33.77 17.78
N ARG A 671 21.49 -34.47 18.61
CA ARG A 671 20.89 -33.89 19.82
C ARG A 671 21.93 -33.38 20.81
N GLU A 672 23.00 -34.14 21.05
CA GLU A 672 24.07 -33.76 21.99
C GLU A 672 24.78 -32.46 21.56
N ALA A 673 25.02 -32.30 20.25
CA ALA A 673 25.62 -31.09 19.71
C ALA A 673 24.70 -29.87 19.88
N ILE A 674 23.40 -30.03 19.62
CA ILE A 674 22.40 -28.98 19.78
C ILE A 674 22.33 -28.51 21.24
N ASP A 675 22.27 -29.44 22.20
CA ASP A 675 22.13 -29.10 23.62
C ASP A 675 23.35 -28.28 24.10
N LYS A 676 24.58 -28.66 23.69
CA LYS A 676 25.82 -27.90 24.01
C LYS A 676 25.84 -26.52 23.35
N ILE A 677 25.42 -26.41 22.09
CA ILE A 677 25.38 -25.11 21.38
C ILE A 677 24.34 -24.18 22.03
N VAL A 678 23.19 -24.71 22.42
CA VAL A 678 22.13 -23.95 23.09
C VAL A 678 22.58 -23.46 24.46
N GLU A 679 23.32 -24.26 25.23
CA GLU A 679 23.90 -23.83 26.51
C GLU A 679 24.78 -22.59 26.34
N VAL A 680 25.73 -22.64 25.39
CA VAL A 680 26.62 -21.49 25.09
C VAL A 680 25.81 -20.29 24.56
N LEU A 681 24.79 -20.54 23.73
CA LEU A 681 23.96 -19.47 23.17
C LEU A 681 23.08 -18.79 24.23
N LEU A 682 22.61 -19.52 25.25
CA LEU A 682 21.86 -18.95 26.36
C LEU A 682 22.74 -18.05 27.25
N GLU A 683 24.03 -18.38 27.40
CA GLU A 683 24.99 -17.55 28.15
C GLU A 683 25.43 -16.30 27.40
N LYS A 684 25.77 -16.44 26.11
CA LYS A 684 26.33 -15.34 25.30
C LYS A 684 25.27 -14.51 24.57
N GLU A 685 24.05 -15.04 24.42
CA GLU A 685 22.91 -14.52 23.63
C GLU A 685 23.19 -14.37 22.12
N THR A 686 24.44 -14.34 21.68
CA THR A 686 24.87 -14.27 20.29
C THR A 686 26.13 -15.10 20.09
N MET A 687 26.16 -15.87 19.01
CA MET A 687 27.27 -16.74 18.62
C MET A 687 27.63 -16.49 17.16
N SER A 688 28.93 -16.45 16.84
CA SER A 688 29.41 -16.34 15.46
C SER A 688 29.33 -17.68 14.73
N GLY A 689 29.26 -17.64 13.40
CA GLY A 689 29.20 -18.83 12.56
C GLY A 689 30.45 -19.70 12.66
N ASP A 690 31.62 -19.09 12.88
CA ASP A 690 32.88 -19.81 13.08
C ASP A 690 32.90 -20.54 14.44
N GLU A 691 32.43 -19.87 15.50
CA GLU A 691 32.29 -20.50 16.82
C GLU A 691 31.27 -21.64 16.78
N PHE A 692 30.13 -21.42 16.13
CA PHE A 692 29.10 -22.42 15.92
C PHE A 692 29.65 -23.66 15.19
N ARG A 693 30.37 -23.46 14.09
CA ARG A 693 30.98 -24.56 13.33
C ARG A 693 32.07 -25.28 14.10
N ALA A 694 32.86 -24.55 14.88
CA ALA A 694 33.89 -25.16 15.73
C ALA A 694 33.28 -26.15 16.72
N ILE A 695 32.22 -25.74 17.43
CA ILE A 695 31.51 -26.61 18.37
C ILE A 695 30.86 -27.79 17.64
N LEU A 696 30.19 -27.54 16.51
CA LEU A 696 29.51 -28.60 15.75
C LEU A 696 30.50 -29.65 15.21
N SER A 697 31.69 -29.23 14.79
CA SER A 697 32.73 -30.11 14.25
C SER A 697 33.30 -31.12 15.26
N GLU A 698 33.09 -30.90 16.56
CA GLU A 698 33.46 -31.86 17.61
C GLU A 698 32.57 -33.11 17.62
N PHE A 699 31.34 -33.01 17.09
CA PHE A 699 30.33 -34.07 17.13
C PHE A 699 30.04 -34.66 15.75
N VAL A 700 30.16 -33.87 14.68
CA VAL A 700 29.69 -34.24 13.34
C VAL A 700 30.68 -33.79 12.27
N GLU A 701 30.90 -34.66 11.27
CA GLU A 701 31.61 -34.25 10.05
C GLU A 701 30.74 -33.32 9.20
N ILE A 702 31.17 -32.07 9.07
CA ILE A 702 30.51 -31.08 8.21
C ILE A 702 30.80 -31.43 6.74
N PRO A 703 29.77 -31.47 5.86
CA PRO A 703 29.94 -31.68 4.43
C PRO A 703 30.96 -30.72 3.83
N VAL A 704 31.82 -31.24 2.94
CA VAL A 704 32.94 -30.46 2.36
C VAL A 704 32.47 -29.18 1.66
N GLU A 705 31.31 -29.25 1.00
CA GLU A 705 30.66 -28.14 0.28
C GLU A 705 30.25 -26.98 1.20
N ASN A 706 30.00 -27.23 2.48
CA ASN A 706 29.55 -26.23 3.45
C ASN A 706 30.69 -25.73 4.36
N ARG A 707 31.94 -26.17 4.11
CA ARG A 707 33.12 -25.67 4.84
C ARG A 707 33.49 -24.31 4.26
N VAL A 708 33.29 -23.25 5.05
CA VAL A 708 33.81 -21.93 4.67
C VAL A 708 35.34 -21.99 4.73
N PRO A 709 36.05 -21.58 3.65
CA PRO A 709 37.50 -21.45 3.72
C PRO A 709 37.84 -20.44 4.81
N THR A 710 38.74 -20.80 5.73
CA THR A 710 39.22 -19.90 6.76
C THR A 710 39.78 -18.65 6.10
N SER A 711 39.11 -17.51 6.28
CA SER A 711 39.62 -16.22 5.85
C SER A 711 40.82 -15.88 6.72
N SER A 712 42.01 -16.24 6.25
CA SER A 712 43.22 -15.55 6.71
C SER A 712 43.12 -14.11 6.18
N PRO A 713 43.21 -13.08 7.05
CA PRO A 713 43.22 -11.70 6.58
C PRO A 713 44.49 -11.51 5.78
N SER A 714 44.36 -11.36 4.46
CA SER A 714 45.45 -10.85 3.63
C SER A 714 45.76 -9.43 4.12
N PRO A 715 46.98 -9.11 4.58
CA PRO A 715 47.31 -7.75 4.94
C PRO A 715 47.26 -6.91 3.67
N VAL A 716 46.30 -5.99 3.61
CA VAL A 716 46.25 -4.98 2.55
C VAL A 716 47.44 -4.05 2.77
N THR A 717 48.39 -4.07 1.84
CA THR A 717 49.42 -3.03 1.76
C THR A 717 48.73 -1.71 1.48
N VAL A 718 48.89 -0.77 2.43
CA VAL A 718 48.45 0.63 2.39
C VAL A 718 48.92 1.34 1.14
#